data_AF-A0AA40GCN2-F1
#
_entry.id   AF-A0AA40GCN2-F1
#
_cell.length_a   1.000
_cell.length_b   1.000
_cell.length_c   1.000
_cell.angle_alpha   90.00
_cell.angle_beta   90.00
_cell.angle_gamma   90.00
#
_symmetry.space_group_name_H-M   'P 1'
#
loop_
_entity.id
_entity.type
_entity.pdbx_description
1 polymer ?
#
loop_
_entity_poly.entity_id
_entity_poly.type
_entity_poly.pdbx_seq_one_letter_code
_entity_poly.pdbx_strand_id
1 'polypeptide(L)'
;MEIMEDGNLVDRVRILLQRDMQYYQEMQTVLKEPLCSRISGGKLDFPRHASFVAIKIVAWWEADFQAAFERHSGLTSLMGSKSSATAENEERVIKKIQPSEFVLLVVDTADKLLEHLHLLIQESLDHADLTVLTATLGAAALIRNCLWCYNQQAKNLISVQSSEKLNASYKSYHEMAEAVAERLLDLHCRLISLYILNEADSLSWHDTKSFFERERCSFVIQMWWLYIQGTKTDLWSTVSPKMAQRVFSGMLNESLSIIITRFVYGKPSLVRSEQFWTDAFNVLCCTGYLALGACVNANEMIGMRLNKLPTAIRDIHTKCNELLICLLLRGTPLQELYQVFRFGLENLTILQPRREPAPWLLIAAPNLAGSIDSDVYISNLPKDRGVILELNVLRHQPQPNWPQLIKVIFMNDYAVAKILLNTLIHKCGNFTSENDFENFEKLRLGGKSCGGFLCGGITCNPSMKVTSALGLYSLMYILTYIAQDPGCVIVPALKQLPDWSSYLDRQQVWNQSRPPWLNAILNPVKNMMHPIIEILLEAVRTGASMYQAMSLVIGCFTELYVTLPPSILKTVLALHDNIPAHCHPIGGNVLLHVLCSSLYTALIEFSEICEMEIQDSSTTREIDYELNFFDPNDIPATVTSLAEAICSIDEDNKHTSQIDDFFQIVKTNIQASNADSCIKETSNTSSIIEIYTDELLFTSSGRQALKLTHELLIRASDLLLNKLRRNDITRFVDNIPETSPLVKPLTHIMFHIEDTTFDQFLIQYEKTNWRKLLTMPLSVTLDHARSQLLSRPEFKNVGELSHKDKEAMCSLKKLCSSIKTAHFK
;
A
#
# COMPACT_ATOMS: atom_id res chain seq x y z
N MET A 1 -17.26 32.56 -7.04
CA MET A 1 -16.31 31.87 -7.94
C MET A 1 -17.00 31.17 -9.12
N GLU A 2 -18.28 30.78 -9.04
CA GLU A 2 -18.98 30.22 -10.21
C GLU A 2 -19.24 31.28 -11.30
N ILE A 3 -18.95 30.91 -12.55
CA ILE A 3 -19.20 31.72 -13.74
C ILE A 3 -20.42 31.09 -14.43
N MET A 4 -21.54 31.80 -14.44
CA MET A 4 -22.80 31.35 -15.05
C MET A 4 -22.92 31.71 -16.55
N GLU A 5 -21.88 32.27 -17.17
CA GLU A 5 -22.00 32.93 -18.47
C GLU A 5 -21.74 31.99 -19.67
N ASP A 6 -22.58 32.10 -20.70
CA ASP A 6 -22.51 31.47 -22.03
C ASP A 6 -21.40 32.09 -22.93
N GLY A 7 -20.18 32.21 -22.39
CA GLY A 7 -19.02 32.78 -23.08
C GLY A 7 -18.12 31.73 -23.78
N ASN A 8 -17.25 32.19 -24.69
CA ASN A 8 -16.16 31.36 -25.22
C ASN A 8 -15.29 30.84 -24.06
N LEU A 9 -14.80 29.59 -24.12
CA LEU A 9 -14.03 28.98 -23.04
C LEU A 9 -12.79 29.82 -22.67
N VAL A 10 -12.13 30.41 -23.66
CA VAL A 10 -10.98 31.30 -23.43
C VAL A 10 -11.32 32.49 -22.52
N ASP A 11 -12.47 33.12 -22.72
CA ASP A 11 -12.92 34.27 -21.92
C ASP A 11 -13.33 33.83 -20.51
N ARG A 12 -14.01 32.68 -20.40
CA ARG A 12 -14.37 32.08 -19.11
C ARG A 12 -13.13 31.78 -18.26
N VAL A 13 -12.08 31.22 -18.88
CA VAL A 13 -10.78 30.97 -18.21
C VAL A 13 -10.17 32.28 -17.75
N ARG A 14 -10.13 33.32 -18.60
CA ARG A 14 -9.56 34.62 -18.22
C ARG A 14 -10.27 35.25 -17.02
N ILE A 15 -11.60 35.24 -17.00
CA ILE A 15 -12.40 35.77 -15.89
C ILE A 15 -12.15 34.95 -14.61
N LEU A 16 -12.06 33.62 -14.73
CA LEU A 16 -11.81 32.73 -13.59
C LEU A 16 -10.45 33.02 -12.95
N LEU A 17 -9.39 33.15 -13.76
CA LEU A 17 -8.04 33.46 -13.28
C LEU A 17 -7.99 34.83 -12.60
N GLN A 18 -8.67 35.84 -13.17
CA GLN A 18 -8.75 37.17 -12.55
C GLN A 18 -9.44 37.13 -11.18
N ARG A 19 -10.54 36.38 -11.05
CA ARG A 19 -11.26 36.21 -9.78
C ARG A 19 -10.44 35.44 -8.75
N ASP A 20 -9.70 34.42 -9.17
CA ASP A 20 -8.81 33.65 -8.30
C ASP A 20 -7.67 34.53 -7.76
N MET A 21 -7.08 35.38 -8.61
CA MET A 21 -6.05 36.33 -8.18
C MET A 21 -6.61 37.38 -7.21
N GLN A 22 -7.82 37.91 -7.47
CA GLN A 22 -8.50 38.83 -6.53
C GLN A 22 -8.75 38.15 -5.18
N TYR A 23 -9.24 36.91 -5.20
CA TYR A 23 -9.45 36.14 -3.99
C TYR A 23 -8.15 35.92 -3.21
N TYR A 24 -7.05 35.58 -3.90
CA TYR A 24 -5.73 35.46 -3.28
C TYR A 24 -5.27 36.79 -2.67
N GLN A 25 -5.42 37.92 -3.37
CA GLN A 25 -5.06 39.23 -2.85
C GLN A 25 -5.83 39.60 -1.57
N GLU A 26 -7.12 39.26 -1.51
CA GLU A 26 -7.99 39.54 -0.36
C GLU A 26 -7.77 38.58 0.82
N MET A 27 -7.66 37.28 0.54
CA MET A 27 -7.72 36.21 1.54
C MET A 27 -6.38 35.53 1.81
N GLN A 28 -5.32 35.87 1.05
CA GLN A 28 -3.98 35.29 1.12
C GLN A 28 -3.99 33.75 1.09
N THR A 29 -4.93 33.17 0.34
CA THR A 29 -5.11 31.73 0.20
C THR A 29 -5.73 31.43 -1.17
N VAL A 30 -5.53 30.20 -1.66
CA VAL A 30 -6.19 29.70 -2.88
C VAL A 30 -7.20 28.64 -2.51
N LEU A 31 -8.38 28.69 -3.14
CA LEU A 31 -9.39 27.66 -2.96
C LEU A 31 -8.89 26.33 -3.51
N LYS A 32 -8.99 25.28 -2.68
CA LYS A 32 -8.61 23.92 -3.04
C LYS A 32 -9.83 23.01 -3.01
N GLU A 33 -9.92 22.12 -3.98
CA GLU A 33 -10.93 21.07 -4.02
C GLU A 33 -10.28 19.69 -4.00
N PRO A 34 -10.89 18.71 -3.31
CA PRO A 34 -10.37 17.35 -3.26
C PRO A 34 -10.67 16.59 -4.55
N LEU A 35 -9.71 15.78 -4.99
CA LEU A 35 -9.93 14.76 -6.00
C LEU A 35 -10.48 13.50 -5.34
N CYS A 36 -11.18 12.68 -6.12
CA CYS A 36 -11.61 11.36 -5.69
C CYS A 36 -10.41 10.54 -5.19
N SER A 37 -10.50 10.02 -3.96
CA SER A 37 -9.44 9.21 -3.32
C SER A 37 -9.08 7.95 -4.10
N ARG A 38 -9.97 7.49 -5.00
CA ARG A 38 -9.71 6.35 -5.90
C ARG A 38 -8.84 6.71 -7.11
N ILE A 39 -8.75 7.98 -7.46
CA ILE A 39 -8.01 8.48 -8.62
C ILE A 39 -6.65 9.01 -8.19
N SER A 40 -6.57 9.63 -7.01
CA SER A 40 -5.31 10.11 -6.44
C SER A 40 -4.23 9.03 -6.45
N GLY A 41 -3.05 9.40 -6.94
CA GLY A 41 -1.93 8.49 -7.12
C GLY A 41 -1.94 7.70 -8.43
N GLY A 42 -1.61 6.41 -8.35
CA GLY A 42 -1.53 5.51 -9.50
C GLY A 42 -0.34 5.78 -10.43
N LYS A 43 -0.45 5.36 -11.70
CA LYS A 43 0.65 5.44 -12.67
C LYS A 43 1.02 6.88 -13.02
N LEU A 44 0.01 7.74 -13.19
CA LEU A 44 0.17 9.17 -13.49
C LEU A 44 0.38 10.04 -12.23
N ASP A 45 0.27 9.44 -11.04
CA ASP A 45 0.45 10.13 -9.75
C ASP A 45 -0.47 11.36 -9.62
N PHE A 46 -1.80 11.15 -9.69
CA PHE A 46 -2.76 12.25 -9.51
C PHE A 46 -2.68 12.83 -8.10
N PRO A 47 -2.91 14.15 -7.94
CA PRO A 47 -2.89 14.78 -6.63
C PRO A 47 -4.11 14.40 -5.78
N ARG A 48 -4.06 14.69 -4.49
CA ARG A 48 -5.24 14.59 -3.59
C ARG A 48 -6.07 15.86 -3.59
N HIS A 49 -5.43 17.01 -3.71
CA HIS A 49 -6.08 18.30 -3.86
C HIS A 49 -5.46 19.05 -5.04
N ALA A 50 -6.28 19.86 -5.71
CA ALA A 50 -5.80 20.81 -6.71
C ALA A 50 -6.51 22.15 -6.50
N SER A 51 -5.98 23.22 -7.10
CA SER A 51 -6.66 24.51 -7.09
C SER A 51 -8.05 24.39 -7.73
N PHE A 52 -9.03 25.09 -7.16
CA PHE A 52 -10.39 25.18 -7.68
C PHE A 52 -10.40 25.54 -9.16
N VAL A 53 -9.55 26.49 -9.56
CA VAL A 53 -9.40 26.93 -10.94
C VAL A 53 -9.01 25.79 -11.87
N ALA A 54 -7.97 25.02 -11.52
CA ALA A 54 -7.52 23.91 -12.36
C ALA A 54 -8.62 22.85 -12.51
N ILE A 55 -9.34 22.54 -11.43
CA ILE A 55 -10.46 21.59 -11.48
C ILE A 55 -11.59 22.07 -12.40
N LYS A 56 -11.98 23.35 -12.33
CA LYS A 56 -13.01 23.90 -13.22
C LYS A 56 -12.56 23.93 -14.68
N ILE A 57 -11.31 24.29 -14.95
CA ILE A 57 -10.74 24.29 -16.30
C ILE A 57 -10.77 22.87 -16.90
N VAL A 58 -10.32 21.86 -16.13
CA VAL A 58 -10.38 20.47 -16.59
C VAL A 58 -11.83 20.00 -16.80
N ALA A 59 -12.77 20.39 -15.93
CA ALA A 59 -14.18 20.05 -16.12
C ALA A 59 -14.73 20.62 -17.44
N TRP A 60 -14.32 21.83 -17.83
CA TRP A 60 -14.68 22.40 -19.13
C TRP A 60 -13.97 21.70 -20.30
N TRP A 61 -12.68 21.37 -20.16
CA TRP A 61 -11.95 20.60 -21.16
C TRP A 61 -12.56 19.21 -21.40
N GLU A 62 -13.02 18.53 -20.35
CA GLU A 62 -13.70 17.24 -20.47
C GLU A 62 -15.00 17.34 -21.28
N ALA A 63 -15.81 18.37 -21.03
CA ALA A 63 -17.04 18.61 -21.77
C ALA A 63 -16.76 18.89 -23.26
N ASP A 64 -15.76 19.73 -23.55
CA ASP A 64 -15.37 20.06 -24.91
C ASP A 64 -14.68 18.88 -25.62
N PHE A 65 -13.93 18.04 -24.89
CA PHE A 65 -13.33 16.81 -25.44
C PHE A 65 -14.43 15.82 -25.88
N GLN A 66 -15.43 15.61 -25.04
CA GLN A 66 -16.55 14.72 -25.36
C GLN A 66 -17.34 15.26 -26.57
N ALA A 67 -17.51 16.58 -26.68
CA ALA A 67 -18.15 17.21 -27.83
C ALA A 67 -17.33 17.10 -29.12
N ALA A 68 -15.99 17.20 -29.05
CA ALA A 68 -15.12 17.19 -30.22
C ALA A 68 -14.77 15.77 -30.74
N PHE A 69 -14.68 14.78 -29.85
CA PHE A 69 -14.25 13.41 -30.19
C PHE A 69 -15.37 12.36 -30.06
N GLU A 70 -16.57 12.74 -29.61
CA GLU A 70 -17.74 11.87 -29.41
C GLU A 70 -17.45 10.64 -28.50
N ARG A 71 -16.43 10.76 -27.63
CA ARG A 71 -16.01 9.70 -26.69
C ARG A 71 -15.44 10.30 -25.42
N HIS A 72 -15.37 9.48 -24.37
CA HIS A 72 -14.74 9.87 -23.12
C HIS A 72 -13.20 9.87 -23.24
N SER A 73 -12.56 10.81 -22.56
CA SER A 73 -11.09 10.92 -22.46
C SER A 73 -10.44 9.79 -21.64
N GLY A 74 -11.25 9.06 -20.89
CA GLY A 74 -10.81 8.08 -19.89
C GLY A 74 -10.60 8.68 -18.48
N LEU A 75 -10.78 9.99 -18.29
CA LEU A 75 -10.73 10.65 -16.97
C LEU A 75 -12.07 10.54 -16.21
N THR A 76 -13.19 10.57 -16.93
CA THR A 76 -14.53 10.39 -16.40
C THR A 76 -15.08 9.01 -16.81
N SER A 77 -15.34 8.15 -15.84
CA SER A 77 -16.00 6.85 -16.06
C SER A 77 -17.49 6.96 -15.71
N LEU A 78 -18.31 7.51 -16.60
CA LEU A 78 -19.71 7.07 -16.64
C LEU A 78 -19.73 5.81 -17.48
N MET A 79 -19.59 4.65 -16.83
CA MET A 79 -20.11 3.42 -17.41
C MET A 79 -21.63 3.62 -17.53
N GLY A 80 -22.14 3.45 -18.74
CA GLY A 80 -23.46 3.93 -19.14
C GLY A 80 -24.58 3.53 -18.19
N SER A 81 -25.13 4.50 -17.48
CA SER A 81 -26.53 4.45 -17.07
C SER A 81 -27.32 5.09 -18.20
N LYS A 82 -27.93 4.25 -19.06
CA LYS A 82 -29.12 4.66 -19.83
C LYS A 82 -30.26 4.87 -18.84
N SER A 83 -30.18 5.89 -17.99
CA SER A 83 -31.22 6.23 -17.02
C SER A 83 -31.28 7.74 -16.82
N SER A 84 -31.67 8.42 -17.89
CA SER A 84 -32.57 9.57 -17.86
C SER A 84 -32.91 9.96 -19.30
N ALA A 85 -33.60 9.06 -19.99
CA ALA A 85 -34.41 9.43 -21.16
C ALA A 85 -35.71 10.11 -20.68
N THR A 86 -35.58 11.09 -19.79
CA THR A 86 -36.63 12.00 -19.29
C THR A 86 -35.93 13.23 -18.69
N ALA A 87 -35.13 13.91 -19.51
CA ALA A 87 -34.92 15.34 -19.36
C ALA A 87 -35.41 15.93 -20.68
N GLU A 88 -36.72 16.15 -20.75
CA GLU A 88 -37.32 16.92 -21.82
C GLU A 88 -36.67 18.31 -21.84
N ASN A 89 -36.09 18.65 -22.99
CA ASN A 89 -35.93 20.00 -23.51
C ASN A 89 -35.23 21.04 -22.61
N GLU A 90 -33.91 20.90 -22.46
CA GLU A 90 -33.04 22.06 -22.58
C GLU A 90 -32.03 21.80 -23.70
N GLU A 91 -32.28 22.43 -24.83
CA GLU A 91 -31.49 22.41 -26.04
C GLU A 91 -30.13 23.09 -25.76
N ARG A 92 -29.21 22.39 -25.09
CA ARG A 92 -27.80 22.79 -25.08
C ARG A 92 -27.31 22.69 -26.52
N VAL A 93 -27.14 23.84 -27.16
CA VAL A 93 -26.50 24.00 -28.47
C VAL A 93 -25.10 23.36 -28.39
N ILE A 94 -24.98 22.10 -28.78
CA ILE A 94 -23.68 21.42 -28.89
C ILE A 94 -22.96 22.06 -30.07
N LYS A 95 -22.10 23.05 -29.80
CA LYS A 95 -21.16 23.56 -30.80
C LYS A 95 -20.30 22.37 -31.24
N LYS A 96 -20.38 22.00 -32.52
CA LYS A 96 -19.49 21.00 -33.13
C LYS A 96 -18.09 21.58 -33.22
N ILE A 97 -17.26 21.37 -32.20
CA ILE A 97 -15.86 21.76 -32.16
C ILE A 97 -15.05 20.74 -32.95
N GLN A 98 -14.18 21.16 -33.86
CA GLN A 98 -13.28 20.21 -34.54
C GLN A 98 -12.15 19.74 -33.59
N PRO A 99 -11.65 18.50 -33.71
CA PRO A 99 -10.52 18.01 -32.92
C PRO A 99 -9.28 18.91 -32.90
N SER A 100 -8.95 19.56 -34.03
CA SER A 100 -7.83 20.49 -34.14
C SER A 100 -8.08 21.81 -33.40
N GLU A 101 -9.30 22.32 -33.45
CA GLU A 101 -9.74 23.53 -32.73
C GLU A 101 -9.72 23.29 -31.22
N PHE A 102 -10.19 22.12 -30.77
CA PHE A 102 -10.10 21.69 -29.38
C PHE A 102 -8.65 21.74 -28.87
N VAL A 103 -7.71 21.16 -29.62
CA VAL A 103 -6.30 21.14 -29.20
C VAL A 103 -5.74 22.56 -29.07
N LEU A 104 -6.03 23.45 -30.02
CA LEU A 104 -5.58 24.84 -29.94
C LEU A 104 -6.16 25.56 -28.73
N LEU A 105 -7.43 25.30 -28.44
CA LEU A 105 -8.13 25.88 -27.29
C LEU A 105 -7.53 25.40 -25.96
N VAL A 106 -7.31 24.09 -25.83
CA VAL A 106 -6.69 23.51 -24.62
C VAL A 106 -5.29 24.07 -24.43
N VAL A 107 -4.47 24.16 -25.48
CA VAL A 107 -3.13 24.73 -25.38
C VAL A 107 -3.17 26.21 -24.97
N ASP A 108 -3.99 27.04 -25.61
CA ASP A 108 -4.11 28.47 -25.27
C ASP A 108 -4.60 28.71 -23.82
N THR A 109 -5.58 27.92 -23.38
CA THR A 109 -6.08 28.02 -21.99
C THR A 109 -5.12 27.42 -20.97
N ALA A 110 -4.36 26.38 -21.34
CA ALA A 110 -3.30 25.82 -20.52
C ALA A 110 -2.14 26.81 -20.33
N ASP A 111 -1.75 27.54 -21.38
CA ASP A 111 -0.69 28.55 -21.30
C ASP A 111 -1.07 29.71 -20.37
N LYS A 112 -2.33 30.18 -20.43
CA LYS A 112 -2.85 31.22 -19.50
C LYS A 112 -2.85 30.75 -18.06
N LEU A 113 -3.24 29.51 -17.80
CA LEU A 113 -3.18 28.94 -16.47
C LEU A 113 -1.73 28.77 -16.00
N LEU A 114 -0.80 28.43 -16.89
CA LEU A 114 0.62 28.29 -16.58
C LEU A 114 1.21 29.62 -16.10
N GLU A 115 0.93 30.72 -16.79
CA GLU A 115 1.32 32.07 -16.38
C GLU A 115 0.74 32.45 -15.01
N HIS A 116 -0.54 32.16 -14.78
CA HIS A 116 -1.19 32.41 -13.48
C HIS A 116 -0.55 31.61 -12.34
N LEU A 117 -0.26 30.33 -12.57
CA LEU A 117 0.42 29.49 -11.58
C LEU A 117 1.83 30.02 -11.29
N HIS A 118 2.58 30.50 -12.30
CA HIS A 118 3.88 31.12 -12.08
C HIS A 118 3.82 32.34 -11.14
N LEU A 119 2.82 33.21 -11.34
CA LEU A 119 2.61 34.36 -10.45
C LEU A 119 2.30 33.92 -9.01
N LEU A 120 1.37 32.97 -8.84
CA LEU A 120 1.03 32.44 -7.51
C LEU A 120 2.22 31.77 -6.83
N ILE A 121 3.04 31.03 -7.58
CA ILE A 121 4.26 30.40 -7.04
C ILE A 121 5.23 31.47 -6.55
N GLN A 122 5.46 32.53 -7.33
CA GLN A 122 6.36 33.61 -6.94
C GLN A 122 5.88 34.32 -5.67
N GLU A 123 4.61 34.73 -5.62
CA GLU A 123 4.01 35.38 -4.45
C GLU A 123 4.04 34.46 -3.21
N SER A 124 3.73 33.17 -3.38
CA SER A 124 3.77 32.20 -2.29
C SER A 124 5.17 31.98 -1.72
N LEU A 125 6.21 32.12 -2.55
CA LEU A 125 7.60 32.01 -2.11
C LEU A 125 8.04 33.26 -1.33
N ASP A 126 7.61 34.44 -1.75
CA ASP A 126 7.90 35.70 -1.07
C ASP A 126 7.21 35.77 0.31
N HIS A 127 6.02 35.18 0.43
CA HIS A 127 5.25 35.11 1.69
C HIS A 127 5.42 33.80 2.47
N ALA A 128 6.20 32.84 1.97
CA ALA A 128 6.38 31.50 2.53
C ALA A 128 5.06 30.72 2.78
N ASP A 129 4.09 30.85 1.86
CA ASP A 129 2.80 30.19 1.96
C ASP A 129 2.83 28.76 1.37
N LEU A 130 3.01 27.79 2.27
CA LEU A 130 3.01 26.36 1.95
C LEU A 130 1.67 25.87 1.41
N THR A 131 0.55 26.48 1.80
CA THR A 131 -0.79 26.02 1.40
C THR A 131 -1.06 26.36 -0.07
N VAL A 132 -0.63 27.54 -0.51
CA VAL A 132 -0.71 27.97 -1.91
C VAL A 132 0.29 27.19 -2.76
N LEU A 133 1.50 26.94 -2.25
CA LEU A 133 2.50 26.17 -2.98
C LEU A 133 2.08 24.70 -3.21
N THR A 134 1.45 24.08 -2.21
CA THR A 134 0.89 22.71 -2.37
C THR A 134 -0.34 22.68 -3.28
N ALA A 135 -1.19 23.71 -3.27
CA ALA A 135 -2.33 23.83 -4.17
C ALA A 135 -1.92 24.02 -5.64
N THR A 136 -0.90 24.86 -5.89
CA THR A 136 -0.34 25.10 -7.23
C THR A 136 0.40 23.86 -7.75
N LEU A 137 1.12 23.12 -6.89
CA LEU A 137 1.70 21.82 -7.24
C LEU A 137 0.62 20.80 -7.62
N GLY A 138 -0.47 20.73 -6.86
CA GLY A 138 -1.63 19.90 -7.18
C GLY A 138 -2.27 20.28 -8.52
N ALA A 139 -2.44 21.58 -8.78
CA ALA A 139 -2.92 22.08 -10.06
C ALA A 139 -2.02 21.66 -11.23
N ALA A 140 -0.71 21.88 -11.12
CA ALA A 140 0.24 21.50 -12.16
C ALA A 140 0.23 19.99 -12.43
N ALA A 141 0.19 19.16 -11.39
CA ALA A 141 0.11 17.70 -11.51
C ALA A 141 -1.19 17.24 -12.18
N LEU A 142 -2.34 17.84 -11.82
CA LEU A 142 -3.63 17.53 -12.44
C LEU A 142 -3.61 17.84 -13.94
N ILE A 143 -3.22 19.06 -14.31
CA ILE A 143 -3.21 19.51 -15.71
C ILE A 143 -2.24 18.67 -16.54
N ARG A 144 -1.02 18.41 -16.04
CA ARG A 144 -0.06 17.49 -16.66
C ARG A 144 -0.70 16.14 -16.98
N ASN A 145 -1.39 15.54 -16.01
CA ASN A 145 -1.99 14.22 -16.18
C ASN A 145 -3.15 14.25 -17.19
N CYS A 146 -3.97 15.30 -17.18
CA CYS A 146 -5.07 15.46 -18.14
C CYS A 146 -4.56 15.64 -19.57
N LEU A 147 -3.55 16.50 -19.78
CA LEU A 147 -2.91 16.70 -21.09
C LEU A 147 -2.30 15.39 -21.63
N TRP A 148 -1.72 14.56 -20.75
CA TRP A 148 -1.23 13.24 -21.14
C TRP A 148 -2.37 12.33 -21.63
N CYS A 149 -3.49 12.27 -20.91
CA CYS A 149 -4.67 11.49 -21.31
C CYS A 149 -5.20 11.95 -22.67
N TYR A 150 -5.36 13.26 -22.88
CA TYR A 150 -5.79 13.80 -24.17
C TYR A 150 -4.83 13.44 -25.29
N ASN A 151 -3.52 13.55 -25.07
CA ASN A 151 -2.54 13.21 -26.10
C ASN A 151 -2.56 11.72 -26.45
N GLN A 152 -2.72 10.83 -25.46
CA GLN A 152 -2.82 9.39 -25.73
C GLN A 152 -4.08 9.05 -26.53
N GLN A 153 -5.23 9.60 -26.13
CA GLN A 153 -6.48 9.31 -26.83
C GLN A 153 -6.47 9.93 -28.22
N ALA A 154 -6.01 11.18 -28.37
CA ALA A 154 -6.07 11.91 -29.63
C ALA A 154 -5.00 11.48 -30.66
N LYS A 155 -4.00 10.67 -30.29
CA LYS A 155 -2.79 10.35 -31.08
C LYS A 155 -3.01 9.97 -32.55
N ASN A 156 -4.14 9.34 -32.89
CA ASN A 156 -4.46 8.89 -34.25
C ASN A 156 -5.51 9.76 -34.96
N LEU A 157 -6.09 10.77 -34.28
CA LEU A 157 -7.21 11.58 -34.79
C LEU A 157 -6.83 13.04 -35.08
N ILE A 158 -5.67 13.48 -34.60
CA ILE A 158 -5.18 14.86 -34.77
C ILE A 158 -3.94 14.89 -35.66
N SER A 159 -3.67 16.06 -36.26
CA SER A 159 -2.45 16.28 -37.03
C SER A 159 -1.20 16.15 -36.15
N VAL A 160 -0.06 15.78 -36.77
CA VAL A 160 1.24 15.70 -36.08
C VAL A 160 1.59 17.03 -35.40
N GLN A 161 1.34 18.16 -36.07
CA GLN A 161 1.57 19.49 -35.53
C GLN A 161 0.71 19.79 -34.29
N SER A 162 -0.55 19.34 -34.28
CA SER A 162 -1.44 19.48 -33.11
C SER A 162 -0.96 18.61 -31.93
N SER A 163 -0.53 17.38 -32.19
CA SER A 163 0.02 16.49 -31.15
C SER A 163 1.32 17.03 -30.56
N GLU A 164 2.18 17.63 -31.37
CA GLU A 164 3.41 18.28 -30.91
C GLU A 164 3.13 19.45 -29.96
N LYS A 165 2.14 20.31 -30.28
CA LYS A 165 1.72 21.42 -29.41
C LYS A 165 1.19 20.92 -28.06
N LEU A 166 0.34 19.90 -28.07
CA LEU A 166 -0.21 19.32 -26.83
C LEU A 166 0.89 18.67 -25.98
N ASN A 167 1.85 17.99 -26.62
CA ASN A 167 3.00 17.41 -25.94
C ASN A 167 3.96 18.47 -25.37
N ALA A 168 4.12 19.61 -26.06
CA ALA A 168 4.89 20.74 -25.54
C ALA A 168 4.24 21.30 -24.26
N SER A 169 2.91 21.53 -24.27
CA SER A 169 2.18 21.96 -23.08
C SER A 169 2.30 20.94 -21.93
N TYR A 170 2.18 19.64 -22.22
CA TYR A 170 2.43 18.57 -21.24
C TYR A 170 3.82 18.66 -20.60
N LYS A 171 4.87 18.91 -21.40
CA LYS A 171 6.24 19.07 -20.91
C LYS A 171 6.38 20.29 -20.01
N SER A 172 5.82 21.44 -20.39
CA SER A 172 5.84 22.66 -19.57
C SER A 172 5.23 22.43 -18.19
N TYR A 173 4.08 21.74 -18.12
CA TYR A 173 3.45 21.41 -16.85
C TYR A 173 4.22 20.35 -16.05
N HIS A 174 4.90 19.41 -16.72
CA HIS A 174 5.80 18.47 -16.05
C HIS A 174 7.00 19.19 -15.40
N GLU A 175 7.65 20.08 -16.14
CA GLU A 175 8.77 20.90 -15.65
C GLU A 175 8.33 21.82 -14.50
N MET A 176 7.15 22.45 -14.62
CA MET A 176 6.58 23.25 -13.54
C MET A 176 6.34 22.41 -12.28
N ALA A 177 5.72 21.23 -12.39
CA ALA A 177 5.46 20.38 -11.24
C ALA A 177 6.76 19.97 -10.52
N GLU A 178 7.82 19.61 -11.26
CA GLU A 178 9.12 19.30 -10.66
C GLU A 178 9.77 20.53 -10.02
N ALA A 179 9.74 21.68 -10.69
CA ALA A 179 10.30 22.93 -10.16
C ALA A 179 9.61 23.37 -8.86
N VAL A 180 8.27 23.30 -8.81
CA VAL A 180 7.49 23.64 -7.61
C VAL A 180 7.78 22.66 -6.47
N ALA A 181 7.91 21.38 -6.76
CA ALA A 181 8.26 20.38 -5.75
C ALA A 181 9.67 20.62 -5.16
N GLU A 182 10.66 21.01 -5.98
CA GLU A 182 11.98 21.43 -5.49
C GLU A 182 11.90 22.69 -4.61
N ARG A 183 11.06 23.67 -4.99
CA ARG A 183 10.86 24.89 -4.19
C ARG A 183 10.16 24.61 -2.87
N LEU A 184 9.20 23.69 -2.86
CA LEU A 184 8.53 23.22 -1.65
C LEU A 184 9.52 22.52 -0.70
N LEU A 185 10.39 21.67 -1.26
CA LEU A 185 11.48 21.04 -0.51
C LEU A 185 12.43 22.09 0.09
N ASP A 186 12.93 23.03 -0.72
CA ASP A 186 13.82 24.10 -0.26
C ASP A 186 13.20 24.93 0.87
N LEU A 187 11.93 25.32 0.72
CA LEU A 187 11.22 26.10 1.73
C LEU A 187 11.10 25.33 3.06
N HIS A 188 10.72 24.06 3.04
CA HIS A 188 10.70 23.23 4.24
C HIS A 188 12.10 23.07 4.87
N CYS A 189 13.14 22.86 4.06
CA CYS A 189 14.52 22.77 4.53
C CYS A 189 14.98 24.07 5.19
N ARG A 190 14.62 25.22 4.62
CA ARG A 190 14.88 26.55 5.21
C ARG A 190 14.12 26.73 6.51
N LEU A 191 12.85 26.34 6.59
CA LEU A 191 12.07 26.42 7.81
C LEU A 191 12.69 25.58 8.94
N ILE A 192 13.09 24.35 8.63
CA ILE A 192 13.78 23.46 9.58
C ILE A 192 15.10 24.08 10.03
N SER A 193 15.94 24.51 9.08
CA SER A 193 17.26 25.07 9.38
C SER A 193 17.18 26.34 10.22
N LEU A 194 16.29 27.26 9.88
CA LEU A 194 16.23 28.60 10.46
C LEU A 194 15.44 28.66 11.76
N TYR A 195 14.33 27.94 11.88
CA TYR A 195 13.40 28.07 13.00
C TYR A 195 13.40 26.88 13.97
N ILE A 196 13.69 25.68 13.49
CA ILE A 196 13.62 24.46 14.31
C ILE A 196 14.99 24.12 14.87
N LEU A 197 16.00 24.12 14.01
CA LEU A 197 17.35 23.72 14.35
C LEU A 197 18.20 24.87 14.92
N ASN A 198 17.66 26.02 15.31
CA ASN A 198 18.49 27.16 15.76
C ASN A 198 18.26 27.59 17.21
N GLU A 199 17.73 26.72 18.07
CA GLU A 199 17.59 27.03 19.49
C GLU A 199 18.94 26.93 20.22
N ALA A 200 19.34 28.03 20.87
CA ALA A 200 20.70 28.22 21.36
C ALA A 200 21.02 27.37 22.60
N ASP A 201 20.06 27.19 23.50
CA ASP A 201 20.29 26.57 24.82
C ASP A 201 20.48 25.05 24.74
N SER A 202 19.76 24.36 23.84
CA SER A 202 19.97 22.92 23.58
C SER A 202 21.26 22.65 22.83
N LEU A 203 21.75 23.61 22.04
CA LEU A 203 22.95 23.48 21.21
C LEU A 203 24.24 24.01 21.88
N SER A 204 24.12 24.62 23.06
CA SER A 204 25.25 25.13 23.86
C SER A 204 25.98 24.01 24.59
N TRP A 205 26.56 23.07 23.83
CA TRP A 205 27.22 21.89 24.39
C TRP A 205 28.49 22.23 25.20
N HIS A 206 29.03 23.43 25.06
CA HIS A 206 30.19 23.90 25.82
C HIS A 206 29.84 24.43 27.22
N ASP A 207 28.55 24.60 27.53
CA ASP A 207 28.11 25.15 28.79
C ASP A 207 28.57 24.28 29.98
N THR A 208 28.80 24.94 31.11
CA THR A 208 29.23 24.35 32.37
C THR A 208 28.06 23.92 33.25
N LYS A 209 26.85 24.38 32.93
CA LYS A 209 25.61 23.96 33.59
C LYS A 209 25.01 22.74 32.90
N SER A 210 24.36 21.91 33.70
CA SER A 210 23.46 20.84 33.24
C SER A 210 22.23 21.45 32.55
N PHE A 211 21.65 20.71 31.60
CA PHE A 211 20.39 21.06 30.95
C PHE A 211 19.21 20.55 31.79
N PHE A 212 18.71 19.38 31.41
CA PHE A 212 17.62 18.61 32.02
C PHE A 212 17.94 17.11 31.84
N GLU A 213 19.21 16.74 32.02
CA GLU A 213 19.70 15.38 31.82
C GLU A 213 18.84 14.40 32.63
N ARG A 214 18.42 13.31 31.98
CA ARG A 214 17.56 12.25 32.56
C ARG A 214 16.12 12.67 32.87
N GLU A 215 15.73 13.90 32.56
CA GLU A 215 14.34 14.36 32.64
C GLU A 215 13.74 14.56 31.25
N ARG A 216 14.49 15.15 30.31
CA ARG A 216 14.01 15.48 28.95
C ARG A 216 15.15 15.48 27.92
N CYS A 217 14.81 15.24 26.66
CA CYS A 217 15.71 15.48 25.52
C CYS A 217 15.74 16.95 25.11
N SER A 218 16.68 17.31 24.22
CA SER A 218 16.74 18.65 23.64
C SER A 218 15.47 19.03 22.88
N PHE A 219 14.99 20.25 23.12
CA PHE A 219 13.81 20.79 22.46
C PHE A 219 13.95 20.77 20.94
N VAL A 220 15.16 21.02 20.43
CA VAL A 220 15.47 20.99 18.99
C VAL A 220 15.14 19.64 18.35
N ILE A 221 15.51 18.53 18.98
CA ILE A 221 15.29 17.18 18.42
C ILE A 221 13.81 16.81 18.50
N GLN A 222 13.18 17.14 19.62
CA GLN A 222 11.74 16.93 19.83
C GLN A 222 10.90 17.70 18.80
N MET A 223 11.22 18.98 18.59
CA MET A 223 10.54 19.84 17.63
C MET A 223 10.80 19.41 16.18
N TRP A 224 12.02 18.97 15.86
CA TRP A 224 12.34 18.39 14.54
C TRP A 224 11.51 17.13 14.26
N TRP A 225 11.44 16.19 15.21
CA TRP A 225 10.58 15.00 15.08
C TRP A 225 9.11 15.38 14.85
N LEU A 226 8.58 16.26 15.70
CA LEU A 226 7.19 16.69 15.63
C LEU A 226 6.88 17.36 14.28
N TYR A 227 7.74 18.26 13.83
CA TYR A 227 7.58 18.97 12.56
C TYR A 227 7.60 18.01 11.37
N ILE A 228 8.60 17.11 11.29
CA ILE A 228 8.70 16.17 10.18
C ILE A 228 7.47 15.22 10.15
N GLN A 229 6.96 14.78 11.29
CA GLN A 229 5.75 13.96 11.36
C GLN A 229 4.48 14.73 10.93
N GLY A 230 4.36 15.99 11.37
CA GLY A 230 3.28 16.89 10.95
C GLY A 230 3.30 17.10 9.43
N THR A 231 4.44 17.53 8.89
CA THR A 231 4.60 17.74 7.46
C THR A 231 4.40 16.47 6.64
N LYS A 232 4.81 15.29 7.13
CA LYS A 232 4.50 14.02 6.46
C LYS A 232 2.99 13.84 6.27
N THR A 233 2.23 14.11 7.32
CA THR A 233 0.76 13.99 7.31
C THR A 233 0.12 15.01 6.35
N ASP A 234 0.64 16.23 6.33
CA ASP A 234 0.19 17.29 5.43
C ASP A 234 0.51 16.96 3.96
N LEU A 235 1.72 16.52 3.66
CA LEU A 235 2.13 16.09 2.32
C LEU A 235 1.28 14.90 1.84
N TRP A 236 1.03 13.93 2.71
CA TRP A 236 0.24 12.73 2.39
C TRP A 236 -1.21 13.06 2.08
N SER A 237 -1.74 14.17 2.60
CA SER A 237 -3.12 14.59 2.41
C SER A 237 -3.31 15.60 1.27
N THR A 238 -2.27 16.36 0.91
CA THR A 238 -2.37 17.47 -0.05
C THR A 238 -1.80 17.15 -1.43
N VAL A 239 -0.57 16.62 -1.49
CA VAL A 239 0.19 16.46 -2.73
C VAL A 239 -0.05 15.08 -3.36
N SER A 240 0.42 14.85 -4.59
CA SER A 240 0.43 13.53 -5.19
C SER A 240 1.34 12.55 -4.43
N PRO A 241 0.95 11.27 -4.26
CA PRO A 241 1.66 10.31 -3.41
C PRO A 241 3.17 10.17 -3.68
N LYS A 242 3.60 9.99 -4.93
CA LYS A 242 5.04 9.81 -5.23
C LYS A 242 5.83 11.10 -4.98
N MET A 243 5.23 12.25 -5.34
CA MET A 243 5.84 13.55 -5.08
C MET A 243 5.96 13.85 -3.59
N ALA A 244 4.92 13.55 -2.81
CA ALA A 244 4.91 13.68 -1.36
C ALA A 244 6.07 12.87 -0.74
N GLN A 245 6.22 11.59 -1.12
CA GLN A 245 7.31 10.74 -0.63
C GLN A 245 8.70 11.23 -1.04
N ARG A 246 8.83 11.78 -2.27
CA ARG A 246 10.08 12.40 -2.73
C ARG A 246 10.46 13.62 -1.89
N VAL A 247 9.54 14.56 -1.71
CA VAL A 247 9.77 15.79 -0.92
C VAL A 247 10.08 15.43 0.53
N PHE A 248 9.30 14.54 1.13
CA PHE A 248 9.55 14.05 2.50
C PHE A 248 10.95 13.41 2.67
N SER A 249 11.34 12.54 1.73
CA SER A 249 12.67 11.91 1.75
C SER A 249 13.79 12.92 1.60
N GLY A 250 13.61 13.94 0.75
CA GLY A 250 14.54 15.07 0.61
C GLY A 250 14.67 15.88 1.90
N MET A 251 13.54 16.23 2.53
CA MET A 251 13.52 16.99 3.78
C MET A 251 14.26 16.24 4.90
N LEU A 252 14.03 14.93 5.03
CA LEU A 252 14.74 14.09 5.99
C LEU A 252 16.24 14.06 5.68
N ASN A 253 16.61 13.89 4.41
CA ASN A 253 18.01 13.86 3.99
C ASN A 253 18.75 15.17 4.29
N GLU A 254 18.18 16.32 3.94
CA GLU A 254 18.82 17.63 4.12
C GLU A 254 18.87 18.07 5.58
N SER A 255 17.78 17.86 6.34
CA SER A 255 17.79 18.17 7.77
C SER A 255 18.81 17.33 8.54
N LEU A 256 18.98 16.04 8.16
CA LEU A 256 20.03 15.19 8.72
C LEU A 256 21.45 15.70 8.41
N SER A 257 21.69 16.28 7.23
CA SER A 257 22.99 16.90 6.92
C SER A 257 23.38 17.94 7.97
N ILE A 258 22.44 18.80 8.36
CA ILE A 258 22.65 19.87 9.36
C ILE A 258 22.93 19.26 10.73
N ILE A 259 22.06 18.35 11.17
CA ILE A 259 22.13 17.72 12.48
C ILE A 259 23.47 16.97 12.64
N ILE A 260 23.83 16.13 11.67
CA ILE A 260 25.02 15.28 11.75
C ILE A 260 26.29 16.10 11.70
N THR A 261 26.36 17.11 10.84
CA THR A 261 27.51 18.02 10.79
C THR A 261 27.77 18.63 12.17
N ARG A 262 26.72 19.04 12.89
CA ARG A 262 26.86 19.57 14.25
C ARG A 262 27.38 18.51 15.21
N PHE A 263 26.85 17.28 15.19
CA PHE A 263 27.35 16.21 16.07
C PHE A 263 28.79 15.78 15.76
N VAL A 264 29.19 15.77 14.49
CA VAL A 264 30.56 15.41 14.08
C VAL A 264 31.57 16.44 14.59
N TYR A 265 31.26 17.74 14.51
CA TYR A 265 32.18 18.81 14.91
C TYR A 265 32.00 19.31 16.35
N GLY A 266 30.86 19.03 16.98
CA GLY A 266 30.53 19.48 18.33
C GLY A 266 31.48 18.91 19.36
N LYS A 267 31.86 19.69 20.38
CA LYS A 267 32.78 19.25 21.45
C LYS A 267 32.14 19.54 22.82
N PRO A 268 31.30 18.64 23.36
CA PRO A 268 30.58 18.92 24.59
C PRO A 268 31.52 19.10 25.77
N SER A 269 31.05 19.78 26.81
CA SER A 269 31.64 19.74 28.15
C SER A 269 31.34 18.38 28.79
N LEU A 270 31.99 18.06 29.91
CA LEU A 270 31.70 16.82 30.63
C LEU A 270 30.24 16.79 31.11
N VAL A 271 29.74 17.92 31.60
CA VAL A 271 28.37 18.06 32.12
C VAL A 271 27.31 17.88 31.03
N ARG A 272 27.53 18.44 29.83
CA ARG A 272 26.59 18.35 28.69
C ARG A 272 26.75 17.08 27.84
N SER A 273 27.67 16.20 28.20
CA SER A 273 27.96 15.00 27.40
C SER A 273 26.79 14.01 27.37
N GLU A 274 26.08 13.81 28.49
CA GLU A 274 24.90 12.94 28.55
C GLU A 274 23.79 13.43 27.60
N GLN A 275 23.49 14.73 27.59
CA GLN A 275 22.54 15.34 26.65
C GLN A 275 22.97 15.09 25.20
N PHE A 276 24.24 15.35 24.88
CA PHE A 276 24.78 15.19 23.53
C PHE A 276 24.61 13.76 22.99
N TRP A 277 24.96 12.74 23.78
CA TRP A 277 24.81 11.34 23.35
C TRP A 277 23.35 10.93 23.22
N THR A 278 22.51 11.40 24.14
CA THR A 278 21.06 11.14 24.13
C THR A 278 20.41 11.70 22.88
N ASP A 279 20.74 12.94 22.51
CA ASP A 279 20.21 13.55 21.29
C ASP A 279 20.70 12.81 20.03
N ALA A 280 21.97 12.43 19.97
CA ALA A 280 22.50 11.65 18.85
C ALA A 280 21.77 10.31 18.70
N PHE A 281 21.52 9.60 19.80
CA PHE A 281 20.74 8.37 19.79
C PHE A 281 19.28 8.61 19.40
N ASN A 282 18.64 9.65 19.94
CA ASN A 282 17.26 9.99 19.62
C ASN A 282 17.09 10.36 18.15
N VAL A 283 18.04 11.07 17.55
CA VAL A 283 18.04 11.33 16.10
C VAL A 283 18.06 10.02 15.33
N LEU A 284 18.92 9.06 15.69
CA LEU A 284 18.93 7.75 15.04
C LEU A 284 17.57 7.03 15.18
N CYS A 285 16.98 7.03 16.38
CA CYS A 285 15.68 6.42 16.65
C CYS A 285 14.56 7.06 15.82
N CYS A 286 14.47 8.39 15.85
CA CYS A 286 13.56 9.18 15.04
C CYS A 286 13.71 8.83 13.56
N THR A 287 14.94 8.86 13.03
CA THR A 287 15.20 8.52 11.63
C THR A 287 14.81 7.08 11.30
N GLY A 288 14.99 6.14 12.22
CA GLY A 288 14.57 4.74 12.05
C GLY A 288 13.07 4.61 11.73
N TYR A 289 12.21 5.39 12.38
CA TYR A 289 10.77 5.36 12.09
C TYR A 289 10.35 6.31 10.97
N LEU A 290 11.02 7.47 10.81
CA LEU A 290 10.76 8.38 9.69
C LEU A 290 11.11 7.74 8.34
N ALA A 291 12.18 6.94 8.29
CA ALA A 291 12.61 6.25 7.08
C ALA A 291 11.56 5.28 6.51
N LEU A 292 10.61 4.79 7.33
CA LEU A 292 9.50 3.94 6.87
C LEU A 292 8.59 4.66 5.86
N GLY A 293 8.45 5.99 5.99
CA GLY A 293 7.70 6.80 5.02
C GLY A 293 8.52 7.20 3.79
N ALA A 294 9.85 7.16 3.88
CA ALA A 294 10.78 7.50 2.79
C ALA A 294 11.07 6.30 1.87
N CYS A 295 11.14 5.09 2.44
CA CYS A 295 11.44 3.86 1.70
C CYS A 295 10.19 3.23 1.09
N VAL A 296 10.37 2.54 -0.05
CA VAL A 296 9.28 1.84 -0.76
C VAL A 296 9.14 0.37 -0.33
N ASN A 297 10.23 -0.24 0.15
CA ASN A 297 10.28 -1.66 0.53
C ASN A 297 11.26 -1.90 1.69
N ALA A 298 11.25 -3.11 2.25
CA ALA A 298 12.13 -3.45 3.37
C ALA A 298 13.63 -3.45 2.99
N ASN A 299 13.99 -3.75 1.73
CA ASN A 299 15.39 -3.78 1.29
C ASN A 299 16.01 -2.38 1.33
N GLU A 300 15.28 -1.37 0.86
CA GLU A 300 15.64 0.04 1.02
C GLU A 300 15.75 0.38 2.51
N MET A 301 14.76 -0.01 3.31
CA MET A 301 14.75 0.27 4.74
C MET A 301 15.96 -0.28 5.48
N ILE A 302 16.48 -1.46 5.14
CA ILE A 302 17.69 -2.02 5.80
C ILE A 302 19.00 -1.61 5.13
N GLY A 303 18.94 -0.80 4.08
CA GLY A 303 20.10 -0.33 3.33
C GLY A 303 20.82 -1.45 2.58
N MET A 304 20.09 -2.44 2.05
CA MET A 304 20.65 -3.48 1.19
C MET A 304 21.14 -2.89 -0.13
N ARG A 305 22.30 -3.35 -0.59
CA ARG A 305 22.95 -2.93 -1.84
C ARG A 305 22.98 -1.40 -1.98
N LEU A 306 23.62 -0.71 -1.03
CA LEU A 306 23.74 0.76 -0.96
C LEU A 306 23.90 1.46 -2.32
N ASN A 307 24.73 0.93 -3.22
CA ASN A 307 25.02 1.53 -4.52
C ASN A 307 23.84 1.52 -5.50
N LYS A 308 22.83 0.68 -5.25
CA LYS A 308 21.59 0.57 -6.05
C LYS A 308 20.41 1.34 -5.44
N LEU A 309 20.59 1.95 -4.27
CA LEU A 309 19.54 2.69 -3.60
C LEU A 309 19.37 4.09 -4.23
N PRO A 310 18.17 4.69 -4.14
CA PRO A 310 17.98 6.09 -4.47
C PRO A 310 18.92 6.99 -3.66
N THR A 311 19.39 8.10 -4.27
CA THR A 311 20.36 9.02 -3.67
C THR A 311 19.99 9.44 -2.26
N ALA A 312 18.77 9.94 -2.04
CA ALA A 312 18.32 10.39 -0.71
C ALA A 312 18.38 9.26 0.35
N ILE A 313 17.94 8.04 0.00
CA ILE A 313 17.92 6.90 0.93
C ILE A 313 19.34 6.43 1.25
N ARG A 314 20.20 6.32 0.23
CA ARG A 314 21.62 6.00 0.41
C ARG A 314 22.30 7.01 1.33
N ASP A 315 22.03 8.28 1.12
CA ASP A 315 22.63 9.36 1.88
C ASP A 315 22.12 9.34 3.32
N ILE A 316 20.82 9.09 3.57
CA ILE A 316 20.26 8.86 4.92
C ILE A 316 21.00 7.73 5.64
N HIS A 317 21.20 6.56 5.00
CA HIS A 317 21.94 5.47 5.65
C HIS A 317 23.39 5.82 5.97
N THR A 318 24.05 6.55 5.07
CA THR A 318 25.45 6.98 5.25
C THR A 318 25.56 7.97 6.41
N LYS A 319 24.64 8.93 6.45
CA LYS A 319 24.45 9.93 7.48
C LYS A 319 24.21 9.31 8.87
N CYS A 320 23.25 8.39 8.98
CA CYS A 320 22.99 7.69 10.23
C CYS A 320 24.17 6.79 10.66
N ASN A 321 24.89 6.19 9.71
CA ASN A 321 26.10 5.44 10.04
C ASN A 321 27.19 6.36 10.65
N GLU A 322 27.38 7.55 10.08
CA GLU A 322 28.33 8.53 10.61
C GLU A 322 27.93 9.01 12.02
N LEU A 323 26.65 9.29 12.24
CA LEU A 323 26.15 9.65 13.56
C LEU A 323 26.33 8.52 14.58
N LEU A 324 26.12 7.27 14.16
CA LEU A 324 26.40 6.10 14.99
C LEU A 324 27.88 6.02 15.37
N ILE A 325 28.80 6.23 14.41
CA ILE A 325 30.24 6.21 14.67
C ILE A 325 30.60 7.27 15.72
N CYS A 326 30.06 8.48 15.58
CA CYS A 326 30.22 9.55 16.56
C CYS A 326 29.72 9.14 17.95
N LEU A 327 28.51 8.59 18.04
CA LEU A 327 27.91 8.09 19.29
C LEU A 327 28.76 6.98 19.94
N LEU A 328 29.23 5.99 19.17
CA LEU A 328 30.01 4.88 19.72
C LEU A 328 31.38 5.34 20.21
N LEU A 329 32.13 6.07 19.40
CA LEU A 329 33.50 6.45 19.75
C LEU A 329 33.57 7.49 20.87
N ARG A 330 32.53 8.30 21.03
CA ARG A 330 32.53 9.40 22.00
C ARG A 330 31.59 9.19 23.18
N GLY A 331 30.54 8.40 23.02
CA GLY A 331 29.55 8.08 24.05
C GLY A 331 29.80 6.76 24.80
N THR A 332 30.64 5.84 24.31
CA THR A 332 30.96 4.60 25.06
C THR A 332 31.72 4.91 26.36
N PRO A 333 31.42 4.26 27.51
CA PRO A 333 32.21 4.39 28.73
C PRO A 333 33.71 4.10 28.50
N LEU A 334 34.58 4.91 29.11
CA LEU A 334 36.03 4.87 28.86
C LEU A 334 36.65 3.48 29.11
N GLN A 335 36.16 2.75 30.10
CA GLN A 335 36.68 1.42 30.44
C GLN A 335 36.38 0.39 29.34
N GLU A 336 35.14 0.31 28.85
CA GLU A 336 34.78 -0.60 27.76
C GLU A 336 35.52 -0.25 26.47
N LEU A 337 35.64 1.05 26.20
CA LEU A 337 36.39 1.54 25.04
C LEU A 337 37.86 1.14 25.13
N TYR A 338 38.51 1.34 26.29
CA TYR A 338 39.89 0.90 26.50
C TYR A 338 40.05 -0.61 26.33
N GLN A 339 39.11 -1.42 26.85
CA GLN A 339 39.17 -2.88 26.71
C GLN A 339 39.17 -3.35 25.25
N VAL A 340 38.42 -2.68 24.37
CA VAL A 340 38.41 -3.00 22.94
C VAL A 340 39.70 -2.49 22.25
N PHE A 341 40.19 -1.31 22.64
CA PHE A 341 41.29 -0.62 21.96
C PHE A 341 42.69 -0.99 22.47
N ARG A 342 42.81 -1.69 23.61
CA ARG A 342 44.10 -2.04 24.25
C ARG A 342 45.07 -2.83 23.37
N PHE A 343 44.56 -3.55 22.36
CA PHE A 343 45.36 -4.35 21.42
C PHE A 343 45.83 -3.56 20.18
N GLY A 344 45.55 -2.25 20.12
CA GLY A 344 45.94 -1.38 19.03
C GLY A 344 44.78 -1.00 18.10
N LEU A 345 45.00 0.04 17.29
CA LEU A 345 43.98 0.64 16.43
C LEU A 345 43.86 -0.05 15.06
N GLU A 346 44.86 -0.80 14.61
CA GLU A 346 44.98 -1.29 13.22
C GLU A 346 44.05 -2.48 12.92
N ASN A 347 43.71 -3.30 13.92
CA ASN A 347 42.93 -4.54 13.76
C ASN A 347 41.49 -4.42 14.31
N LEU A 348 40.97 -3.20 14.47
CA LEU A 348 39.63 -3.01 15.03
C LEU A 348 38.53 -3.42 14.04
N THR A 349 37.51 -4.13 14.53
CA THR A 349 36.40 -4.59 13.68
C THR A 349 35.62 -3.43 13.06
N ILE A 350 35.53 -2.27 13.72
CA ILE A 350 34.86 -1.06 13.17
C ILE A 350 35.46 -0.59 11.84
N LEU A 351 36.73 -0.92 11.56
CA LEU A 351 37.41 -0.56 10.32
C LEU A 351 37.05 -1.48 9.15
N GLN A 352 36.47 -2.65 9.44
CA GLN A 352 36.06 -3.60 8.40
C GLN A 352 34.87 -3.06 7.60
N PRO A 353 34.74 -3.48 6.33
CA PRO A 353 33.63 -3.06 5.49
C PRO A 353 32.29 -3.47 6.10
N ARG A 354 31.37 -2.51 6.13
CA ARG A 354 30.01 -2.65 6.65
C ARG A 354 29.32 -3.86 6.04
N ARG A 355 28.66 -4.64 6.90
CA ARG A 355 27.78 -5.73 6.49
C ARG A 355 26.33 -5.25 6.37
N GLU A 356 25.53 -6.00 5.64
CA GLU A 356 24.08 -5.79 5.55
C GLU A 356 23.39 -6.76 6.53
N PRO A 357 22.35 -6.34 7.26
CA PRO A 357 21.64 -5.05 7.26
C PRO A 357 22.41 -3.89 7.91
N ALA A 358 21.98 -2.64 7.69
CA ALA A 358 22.65 -1.44 8.21
C ALA A 358 22.73 -1.43 9.76
N PRO A 359 23.94 -1.34 10.36
CA PRO A 359 24.15 -1.45 11.81
C PRO A 359 23.36 -0.46 12.68
N TRP A 360 23.16 0.77 12.21
CA TRP A 360 22.48 1.80 12.98
C TRP A 360 21.01 1.47 13.25
N LEU A 361 20.35 0.69 12.39
CA LEU A 361 18.95 0.28 12.58
C LEU A 361 18.78 -0.77 13.67
N LEU A 362 19.75 -1.67 13.80
CA LEU A 362 19.73 -2.69 14.87
C LEU A 362 19.80 -2.04 16.25
N ILE A 363 20.43 -0.86 16.34
CA ILE A 363 20.58 -0.06 17.57
C ILE A 363 19.37 0.83 17.80
N ALA A 364 18.99 1.58 16.78
CA ALA A 364 18.00 2.65 16.90
C ALA A 364 16.56 2.14 16.86
N ALA A 365 16.30 1.02 16.18
CA ALA A 365 14.97 0.47 15.98
C ALA A 365 14.95 -1.06 16.13
N PRO A 366 15.26 -1.59 17.33
CA PRO A 366 15.31 -3.03 17.56
C PRO A 366 13.95 -3.72 17.33
N ASN A 367 12.86 -2.98 17.52
CA ASN A 367 11.50 -3.40 17.23
C ASN A 367 11.22 -3.65 15.74
N LEU A 368 12.05 -3.09 14.85
CA LEU A 368 11.97 -3.21 13.40
C LEU A 368 12.95 -4.29 12.89
N ALA A 369 14.24 -4.18 13.22
CA ALA A 369 15.29 -5.01 12.65
C ALA A 369 15.73 -6.21 13.51
N GLY A 370 15.38 -6.25 14.80
CA GLY A 370 15.82 -7.25 15.77
C GLY A 370 16.82 -6.69 16.79
N SER A 371 17.23 -7.52 17.76
CA SER A 371 18.22 -7.13 18.78
C SER A 371 19.64 -7.49 18.37
N ILE A 372 20.59 -6.63 18.73
CA ILE A 372 22.01 -6.83 18.53
C ILE A 372 22.55 -8.00 19.35
N ASP A 373 21.86 -8.40 20.42
CA ASP A 373 22.29 -9.51 21.28
C ASP A 373 22.36 -10.84 20.51
N SER A 374 21.69 -10.97 19.38
CA SER A 374 21.78 -12.14 18.49
C SER A 374 22.63 -11.84 17.24
N ASP A 375 23.67 -12.64 17.04
CA ASP A 375 24.59 -12.52 15.88
C ASP A 375 23.91 -12.84 14.54
N VAL A 376 22.75 -13.50 14.59
CA VAL A 376 21.93 -13.80 13.41
C VAL A 376 21.57 -12.51 12.68
N TYR A 377 21.11 -11.49 13.41
CA TYR A 377 20.65 -10.22 12.82
C TYR A 377 21.78 -9.35 12.26
N ILE A 378 23.03 -9.60 12.69
CA ILE A 378 24.22 -8.89 12.21
C ILE A 378 24.67 -9.45 10.85
N SER A 379 24.33 -10.71 10.56
CA SER A 379 24.78 -11.42 9.35
C SER A 379 23.71 -11.53 8.27
N ASN A 380 22.43 -11.68 8.65
CA ASN A 380 21.30 -11.74 7.74
C ASN A 380 20.01 -11.30 8.45
N LEU A 381 19.02 -10.83 7.69
CA LEU A 381 17.69 -10.55 8.23
C LEU A 381 16.82 -11.83 8.18
N PRO A 382 16.40 -12.42 9.32
CA PRO A 382 15.50 -13.57 9.32
C PRO A 382 14.16 -13.27 8.66
N LYS A 383 13.53 -14.30 8.08
CA LYS A 383 12.24 -14.18 7.37
C LYS A 383 11.16 -13.53 8.24
N ASP A 384 11.09 -13.89 9.52
CA ASP A 384 10.15 -13.31 10.51
C ASP A 384 10.29 -11.77 10.60
N ARG A 385 11.53 -11.26 10.64
CA ARG A 385 11.80 -9.81 10.69
C ARG A 385 11.54 -9.13 9.35
N GLY A 386 11.79 -9.82 8.25
CA GLY A 386 11.44 -9.34 6.91
C GLY A 386 9.96 -8.96 6.79
N VAL A 387 9.06 -9.81 7.31
CA VAL A 387 7.61 -9.54 7.31
C VAL A 387 7.26 -8.35 8.19
N ILE A 388 7.85 -8.26 9.38
CA ILE A 388 7.66 -7.13 10.30
C ILE A 388 8.04 -5.82 9.61
N LEU A 389 9.18 -5.79 8.92
CA LEU A 389 9.63 -4.59 8.20
C LEU A 389 8.71 -4.23 7.04
N GLU A 390 8.35 -5.19 6.18
CA GLU A 390 7.45 -4.92 5.05
C GLU A 390 6.08 -4.43 5.50
N LEU A 391 5.51 -5.00 6.58
CA LEU A 391 4.27 -4.53 7.18
C LEU A 391 4.40 -3.10 7.72
N ASN A 392 5.53 -2.77 8.34
CA ASN A 392 5.79 -1.41 8.80
C ASN A 392 5.91 -0.42 7.63
N VAL A 393 6.62 -0.77 6.56
CA VAL A 393 6.77 0.08 5.37
C VAL A 393 5.42 0.30 4.71
N LEU A 394 4.63 -0.76 4.49
CA LEU A 394 3.30 -0.71 3.88
C LEU A 394 2.38 0.29 4.59
N ARG A 395 2.38 0.28 5.93
CA ARG A 395 1.60 1.20 6.77
C ARG A 395 1.96 2.67 6.62
N HIS A 396 3.20 2.98 6.27
CA HIS A 396 3.70 4.35 6.20
C HIS A 396 3.64 4.95 4.80
N GLN A 397 3.14 4.19 3.80
CA GLN A 397 3.06 4.66 2.42
C GLN A 397 1.97 5.73 2.22
N PRO A 398 2.16 6.67 1.27
CA PRO A 398 1.18 7.71 0.92
C PRO A 398 -0.06 7.17 0.22
N GLN A 399 0.04 5.97 -0.36
CA GLN A 399 -1.04 5.28 -1.03
C GLN A 399 -0.86 3.76 -0.90
N PRO A 400 -1.95 2.98 -1.03
CA PRO A 400 -1.85 1.53 -1.09
C PRO A 400 -0.94 1.07 -2.23
N ASN A 401 0.03 0.22 -1.91
CA ASN A 401 0.87 -0.49 -2.88
C ASN A 401 0.40 -1.95 -2.94
N TRP A 402 -0.36 -2.30 -3.99
CA TRP A 402 -0.98 -3.63 -4.11
C TRP A 402 0.05 -4.77 -4.20
N PRO A 403 1.15 -4.66 -4.98
CA PRO A 403 2.21 -5.65 -4.93
C PRO A 403 2.81 -5.84 -3.53
N GLN A 404 3.01 -4.75 -2.79
CA GLN A 404 3.52 -4.84 -1.42
C GLN A 404 2.53 -5.49 -0.46
N LEU A 405 1.22 -5.24 -0.62
CA LEU A 405 0.18 -5.93 0.14
C LEU A 405 0.25 -7.45 -0.08
N ILE A 406 0.30 -7.89 -1.34
CA ILE A 406 0.40 -9.31 -1.68
C ILE A 406 1.70 -9.90 -1.13
N LYS A 407 2.81 -9.17 -1.23
CA LYS A 407 4.10 -9.55 -0.64
C LYS A 407 3.98 -9.82 0.87
N VAL A 408 3.36 -8.92 1.63
CA VAL A 408 3.19 -9.08 3.09
C VAL A 408 2.33 -10.30 3.43
N ILE A 409 1.28 -10.57 2.66
CA ILE A 409 0.40 -11.74 2.85
C ILE A 409 1.16 -13.05 2.53
N PHE A 410 2.03 -13.04 1.52
CA PHE A 410 2.78 -14.20 1.04
C PHE A 410 4.01 -14.56 1.90
N MET A 411 4.70 -13.57 2.46
CA MET A 411 5.99 -13.79 3.12
C MET A 411 5.90 -14.63 4.41
N ASN A 412 7.04 -15.28 4.74
CA ASN A 412 7.23 -16.13 5.90
C ASN A 412 6.17 -17.23 6.06
N ASP A 413 5.95 -17.99 4.98
CA ASP A 413 4.94 -19.05 4.94
C ASP A 413 3.57 -18.53 5.40
N TYR A 414 3.14 -17.43 4.77
CA TYR A 414 1.84 -16.81 4.96
C TYR A 414 1.52 -16.41 6.42
N ALA A 415 2.53 -16.07 7.23
CA ALA A 415 2.35 -15.80 8.67
C ALA A 415 1.26 -14.75 8.97
N VAL A 416 1.25 -13.63 8.22
CA VAL A 416 0.22 -12.58 8.38
C VAL A 416 -1.16 -13.10 7.98
N ALA A 417 -1.24 -13.82 6.86
CA ALA A 417 -2.49 -14.39 6.38
C ALA A 417 -3.08 -15.39 7.39
N LYS A 418 -2.24 -16.27 7.96
CA LYS A 418 -2.65 -17.25 8.99
C LYS A 418 -3.24 -16.57 10.22
N ILE A 419 -2.59 -15.52 10.75
CA ILE A 419 -3.07 -14.78 11.93
C ILE A 419 -4.43 -14.11 11.63
N LEU A 420 -4.53 -13.44 10.47
CA LEU A 420 -5.77 -12.78 10.06
C LEU A 420 -6.89 -13.79 9.83
N LEU A 421 -6.62 -14.88 9.10
CA LEU A 421 -7.59 -15.90 8.76
C LEU A 421 -8.14 -16.59 10.01
N ASN A 422 -7.28 -17.01 10.93
CA ASN A 422 -7.70 -17.59 12.22
C ASN A 422 -8.60 -16.63 13.01
N THR A 423 -8.24 -15.34 13.03
CA THR A 423 -9.03 -14.32 13.73
C THR A 423 -10.40 -14.11 13.08
N LEU A 424 -10.44 -13.99 11.75
CA LEU A 424 -11.66 -13.72 11.00
C LEU A 424 -12.62 -14.91 11.04
N ILE A 425 -12.11 -16.13 10.86
CA ILE A 425 -12.90 -17.36 10.96
C ILE A 425 -13.52 -17.48 12.35
N HIS A 426 -12.74 -17.29 13.42
CA HIS A 426 -13.25 -17.32 14.78
C HIS A 426 -14.34 -16.25 15.01
N LYS A 427 -14.17 -15.04 14.48
CA LYS A 427 -15.15 -13.95 14.63
C LYS A 427 -16.42 -14.15 13.81
N CYS A 428 -16.32 -14.79 12.64
CA CYS A 428 -17.47 -15.10 11.81
C CYS A 428 -18.26 -16.29 12.36
N GLY A 429 -17.62 -17.26 13.02
CA GLY A 429 -18.30 -18.46 13.51
C GLY A 429 -19.07 -19.16 12.39
N ASN A 430 -20.36 -19.39 12.62
CA ASN A 430 -21.27 -20.01 11.64
C ASN A 430 -22.06 -18.96 10.82
N PHE A 431 -21.56 -17.73 10.68
CA PHE A 431 -22.19 -16.73 9.84
C PHE A 431 -22.23 -17.18 8.38
N THR A 432 -23.42 -17.20 7.79
CA THR A 432 -23.66 -17.44 6.37
C THR A 432 -24.38 -16.24 5.76
N SER A 433 -24.18 -16.03 4.47
CA SER A 433 -24.96 -15.07 3.71
C SER A 433 -25.17 -15.56 2.28
N GLU A 434 -26.27 -15.11 1.68
CA GLU A 434 -26.39 -15.05 0.22
C GLU A 434 -25.28 -14.12 -0.31
N ASN A 435 -24.89 -14.30 -1.56
CA ASN A 435 -23.63 -13.79 -2.13
C ASN A 435 -23.61 -12.25 -2.37
N ASP A 436 -23.97 -11.47 -1.35
CA ASP A 436 -24.05 -10.00 -1.36
C ASP A 436 -22.68 -9.31 -1.29
N PHE A 437 -21.59 -10.09 -1.25
CA PHE A 437 -20.23 -9.55 -1.16
C PHE A 437 -19.79 -8.85 -2.46
N GLU A 438 -20.39 -9.19 -3.61
CA GLU A 438 -20.17 -8.56 -4.91
C GLU A 438 -21.19 -7.45 -5.22
N ASN A 439 -22.43 -7.63 -4.77
CA ASN A 439 -23.56 -6.73 -5.03
C ASN A 439 -23.62 -5.53 -4.07
N PHE A 440 -22.56 -4.72 -4.10
CA PHE A 440 -22.60 -3.37 -3.54
C PHE A 440 -23.70 -2.49 -4.18
N GLU A 441 -24.28 -2.90 -5.31
CA GLU A 441 -25.43 -2.25 -5.97
C GLU A 441 -26.75 -2.37 -5.18
N LYS A 442 -27.00 -3.48 -4.47
CA LYS A 442 -28.21 -3.63 -3.62
C LYS A 442 -28.06 -2.93 -2.26
N LEU A 443 -26.83 -2.80 -1.74
CA LEU A 443 -26.50 -1.98 -0.55
C LEU A 443 -26.53 -0.46 -0.82
N ARG A 444 -26.87 -0.02 -2.03
CA ARG A 444 -26.59 1.32 -2.58
C ARG A 444 -27.78 2.28 -2.70
N LEU A 445 -28.97 1.94 -2.23
CA LEU A 445 -30.05 2.94 -2.08
C LEU A 445 -29.71 3.91 -0.92
N GLY A 446 -28.78 4.84 -1.16
CA GLY A 446 -28.48 5.96 -0.25
C GLY A 446 -27.01 6.37 -0.09
N GLY A 447 -26.06 5.71 -0.76
CA GLY A 447 -24.64 6.02 -0.61
C GLY A 447 -24.23 7.34 -1.27
N LYS A 448 -23.90 8.37 -0.47
CA LYS A 448 -23.31 9.62 -0.97
C LYS A 448 -21.96 9.33 -1.63
N SER A 449 -21.79 9.75 -2.89
CA SER A 449 -20.48 9.75 -3.54
C SER A 449 -19.50 10.57 -2.70
N CYS A 450 -18.20 10.27 -2.77
CA CYS A 450 -17.20 10.99 -1.97
C CYS A 450 -17.07 12.50 -2.30
N GLY A 451 -17.86 13.04 -3.24
CA GLY A 451 -17.91 14.47 -3.60
C GLY A 451 -16.66 15.01 -4.30
N GLY A 452 -15.56 14.25 -4.34
CA GLY A 452 -14.31 14.66 -4.97
C GLY A 452 -14.38 14.68 -6.50
N PHE A 453 -13.56 15.54 -7.11
CA PHE A 453 -13.46 15.67 -8.56
C PHE A 453 -13.08 14.33 -9.23
N LEU A 454 -13.65 14.08 -10.42
CA LEU A 454 -13.57 12.81 -11.17
C LEU A 454 -14.16 11.58 -10.46
N CYS A 455 -14.93 11.74 -9.39
CA CYS A 455 -15.58 10.61 -8.73
C CYS A 455 -16.64 9.95 -9.63
N GLY A 456 -16.45 8.67 -9.95
CA GLY A 456 -17.42 7.87 -10.70
C GLY A 456 -18.68 7.45 -9.93
N GLY A 457 -18.90 7.95 -8.71
CA GLY A 457 -20.10 7.77 -7.87
C GLY A 457 -20.34 6.34 -7.34
N ILE A 458 -20.43 5.37 -8.25
CA ILE A 458 -20.85 3.99 -8.08
C ILE A 458 -19.98 3.27 -7.05
N THR A 459 -18.69 3.58 -6.94
CA THR A 459 -17.78 2.78 -6.11
C THR A 459 -17.06 3.56 -5.00
N CYS A 460 -17.09 4.89 -5.00
CA CYS A 460 -16.35 5.69 -4.00
C CYS A 460 -17.08 5.77 -2.66
N ASN A 461 -16.84 4.83 -1.75
CA ASN A 461 -17.33 4.91 -0.37
C ASN A 461 -16.20 5.34 0.61
N PRO A 462 -16.24 6.59 1.13
CA PRO A 462 -15.23 7.10 2.07
C PRO A 462 -15.34 6.48 3.48
N SER A 463 -16.44 5.79 3.80
CA SER A 463 -16.69 5.17 5.11
C SER A 463 -16.99 3.67 4.97
N MET A 464 -16.13 2.91 4.27
CA MET A 464 -16.25 1.46 4.24
C MET A 464 -16.14 0.87 5.65
N LYS A 465 -17.28 0.40 6.17
CA LYS A 465 -17.32 -0.42 7.39
C LYS A 465 -16.79 -1.81 7.04
N VAL A 466 -15.56 -2.09 7.45
CA VAL A 466 -14.95 -3.42 7.27
C VAL A 466 -15.53 -4.34 8.33
N THR A 467 -16.49 -5.18 7.94
CA THR A 467 -17.01 -6.25 8.82
C THR A 467 -16.11 -7.48 8.75
N SER A 468 -16.14 -8.32 9.79
CA SER A 468 -15.36 -9.57 9.82
C SER A 468 -15.70 -10.49 8.63
N ALA A 469 -16.97 -10.55 8.22
CA ALA A 469 -17.43 -11.36 7.09
C ALA A 469 -16.86 -10.86 5.75
N LEU A 470 -16.91 -9.54 5.50
CA LEU A 470 -16.30 -8.93 4.32
C LEU A 470 -14.77 -9.10 4.30
N GLY A 471 -14.14 -8.98 5.47
CA GLY A 471 -12.71 -9.23 5.64
C GLY A 471 -12.34 -10.69 5.33
N LEU A 472 -13.12 -11.65 5.82
CA LEU A 472 -12.92 -13.09 5.57
C LEU A 472 -13.06 -13.41 4.09
N TYR A 473 -14.16 -12.97 3.46
CA TYR A 473 -14.38 -13.13 2.02
C TYR A 473 -13.21 -12.56 1.22
N SER A 474 -12.80 -11.32 1.51
CA SER A 474 -11.74 -10.62 0.78
C SER A 474 -10.38 -11.28 0.90
N LEU A 475 -10.00 -11.68 2.12
CA LEU A 475 -8.73 -12.37 2.35
C LEU A 475 -8.72 -13.75 1.68
N MET A 476 -9.82 -14.50 1.79
CA MET A 476 -9.97 -15.80 1.14
C MET A 476 -9.92 -15.67 -0.39
N TYR A 477 -10.58 -14.66 -0.95
CA TYR A 477 -10.55 -14.39 -2.40
C TYR A 477 -9.14 -14.05 -2.89
N ILE A 478 -8.31 -13.38 -2.09
CA ILE A 478 -6.90 -13.18 -2.47
C ILE A 478 -6.14 -14.52 -2.40
N LEU A 479 -6.32 -15.29 -1.32
CA LEU A 479 -5.65 -16.56 -1.09
C LEU A 479 -5.95 -17.59 -2.18
N THR A 480 -7.15 -17.59 -2.77
CA THR A 480 -7.50 -18.48 -3.90
C THR A 480 -6.69 -18.22 -5.16
N TYR A 481 -6.01 -17.07 -5.29
CA TYR A 481 -5.09 -16.78 -6.40
C TYR A 481 -3.61 -17.00 -5.99
N ILE A 482 -3.23 -16.65 -4.76
CA ILE A 482 -1.80 -16.60 -4.36
C ILE A 482 -1.29 -17.82 -3.57
N ALA A 483 -2.16 -18.66 -3.02
CA ALA A 483 -1.75 -19.76 -2.15
C ALA A 483 -1.12 -20.90 -2.96
N GLN A 484 0.18 -21.10 -2.79
CA GLN A 484 0.92 -22.21 -3.42
C GLN A 484 0.66 -23.53 -2.71
N ASP A 485 0.62 -23.51 -1.37
CA ASP A 485 0.23 -24.64 -0.52
C ASP A 485 -0.95 -24.23 0.40
N PRO A 486 -2.19 -24.30 -0.11
CA PRO A 486 -3.38 -23.95 0.67
C PRO A 486 -3.61 -24.92 1.86
N GLY A 487 -3.02 -26.12 1.84
CA GLY A 487 -3.07 -27.08 2.95
C GLY A 487 -2.38 -26.56 4.21
N CYS A 488 -1.37 -25.70 4.08
CA CYS A 488 -0.67 -25.08 5.20
C CYS A 488 -1.34 -23.81 5.73
N VAL A 489 -2.24 -23.18 4.97
CA VAL A 489 -2.81 -21.86 5.30
C VAL A 489 -4.31 -21.93 5.58
N ILE A 490 -5.09 -22.47 4.64
CA ILE A 490 -6.56 -22.43 4.65
C ILE A 490 -7.11 -23.55 5.54
N VAL A 491 -6.65 -24.78 5.33
CA VAL A 491 -7.14 -25.97 6.04
C VAL A 491 -6.98 -25.86 7.57
N PRO A 492 -5.82 -25.45 8.12
CA PRO A 492 -5.64 -25.37 9.58
C PRO A 492 -6.52 -24.29 10.21
N ALA A 493 -6.87 -23.25 9.45
CA ALA A 493 -7.76 -22.20 9.91
C ALA A 493 -9.22 -22.67 9.92
N LEU A 494 -9.66 -23.41 8.89
CA LEU A 494 -11.01 -23.98 8.83
C LEU A 494 -11.25 -25.07 9.87
N LYS A 495 -10.25 -25.93 10.16
CA LYS A 495 -10.34 -26.98 11.19
C LYS A 495 -10.60 -26.44 12.60
N GLN A 496 -10.48 -25.13 12.84
CA GLN A 496 -10.84 -24.51 14.12
C GLN A 496 -12.36 -24.39 14.30
N LEU A 497 -13.13 -24.38 13.21
CA LEU A 497 -14.58 -24.51 13.26
C LEU A 497 -14.95 -25.98 13.29
N PRO A 498 -15.79 -26.45 14.22
CA PRO A 498 -16.14 -27.87 14.31
C PRO A 498 -16.93 -28.36 13.07
N ASP A 499 -17.81 -27.52 12.52
CA ASP A 499 -18.77 -27.91 11.49
C ASP A 499 -18.44 -27.37 10.09
N TRP A 500 -17.21 -26.94 9.83
CA TRP A 500 -16.83 -26.32 8.54
C TRP A 500 -17.09 -27.23 7.33
N SER A 501 -16.96 -28.55 7.50
CA SER A 501 -17.19 -29.53 6.43
C SER A 501 -18.66 -29.71 6.10
N SER A 502 -19.58 -29.40 7.03
CA SER A 502 -21.03 -29.58 6.81
C SER A 502 -21.53 -28.83 5.57
N TYR A 503 -20.92 -27.68 5.25
CA TYR A 503 -21.24 -26.88 4.06
C TYR A 503 -20.82 -27.52 2.73
N LEU A 504 -20.02 -28.59 2.76
CA LEU A 504 -19.56 -29.36 1.60
C LEU A 504 -20.27 -30.70 1.45
N ASP A 505 -21.31 -30.96 2.25
CA ASP A 505 -22.13 -32.15 2.12
C ASP A 505 -23.04 -32.06 0.88
N ARG A 506 -23.37 -33.19 0.26
CA ARG A 506 -24.25 -33.26 -0.92
C ARG A 506 -25.59 -32.54 -0.73
N GLN A 507 -26.09 -32.47 0.51
CA GLN A 507 -27.35 -31.78 0.82
C GLN A 507 -27.23 -30.24 0.82
N GLN A 508 -26.04 -29.67 0.60
CA GLN A 508 -25.81 -28.22 0.68
C GLN A 508 -25.56 -27.58 -0.68
N VAL A 509 -25.57 -28.33 -1.79
CA VAL A 509 -25.24 -27.79 -3.13
C VAL A 509 -26.20 -26.68 -3.56
N TRP A 510 -27.49 -26.87 -3.28
CA TRP A 510 -28.54 -25.87 -3.56
C TRP A 510 -28.53 -24.69 -2.58
N ASN A 511 -27.88 -24.79 -1.43
CA ASN A 511 -27.92 -23.75 -0.41
C ASN A 511 -27.16 -22.50 -0.88
N GLN A 512 -27.88 -21.39 -1.08
CA GLN A 512 -27.30 -20.10 -1.45
C GLN A 512 -26.72 -19.32 -0.26
N SER A 513 -27.13 -19.66 0.97
CA SER A 513 -26.62 -19.07 2.20
C SER A 513 -25.38 -19.83 2.66
N ARG A 514 -24.21 -19.30 2.28
CA ARG A 514 -22.92 -19.95 2.46
C ARG A 514 -21.98 -19.11 3.32
N PRO A 515 -21.00 -19.71 4.01
CA PRO A 515 -20.02 -18.94 4.76
C PRO A 515 -19.12 -18.11 3.83
N PRO A 516 -18.58 -16.97 4.28
CA PRO A 516 -17.82 -16.05 3.43
C PRO A 516 -16.62 -16.68 2.73
N TRP A 517 -15.96 -17.65 3.37
CA TRP A 517 -14.81 -18.35 2.80
C TRP A 517 -15.19 -19.24 1.60
N LEU A 518 -16.40 -19.84 1.62
CA LEU A 518 -16.87 -20.71 0.54
C LEU A 518 -17.33 -19.87 -0.65
N ASN A 519 -18.05 -18.78 -0.39
CA ASN A 519 -18.42 -17.82 -1.44
C ASN A 519 -17.17 -17.25 -2.16
N ALA A 520 -16.07 -17.00 -1.43
CA ALA A 520 -14.82 -16.55 -2.03
C ALA A 520 -14.17 -17.58 -2.98
N ILE A 521 -14.39 -18.88 -2.78
CA ILE A 521 -13.93 -19.95 -3.68
C ILE A 521 -14.87 -20.09 -4.88
N LEU A 522 -16.18 -19.98 -4.65
CA LEU A 522 -17.20 -20.20 -5.68
C LEU A 522 -17.31 -19.06 -6.69
N ASN A 523 -17.04 -17.81 -6.29
CA ASN A 523 -17.26 -16.64 -7.14
C ASN A 523 -16.38 -16.57 -8.40
N PRO A 524 -15.05 -16.80 -8.33
CA PRO A 524 -14.22 -16.88 -9.53
C PRO A 524 -14.72 -17.93 -10.52
N VAL A 525 -15.23 -19.05 -10.00
CA VAL A 525 -15.73 -20.19 -10.77
C VAL A 525 -17.09 -19.87 -11.38
N LYS A 526 -17.99 -19.21 -10.64
CA LYS A 526 -19.33 -18.80 -11.09
C LYS A 526 -19.27 -17.97 -12.38
N ASN A 527 -18.36 -17.01 -12.44
CA ASN A 527 -18.21 -16.13 -13.61
C ASN A 527 -17.80 -16.88 -14.90
N MET A 528 -17.32 -18.11 -14.78
CA MET A 528 -16.94 -18.96 -15.91
C MET A 528 -18.06 -19.94 -16.32
N MET A 529 -19.19 -19.97 -15.62
CA MET A 529 -20.27 -20.94 -15.85
C MET A 529 -21.22 -20.55 -16.99
N HIS A 530 -21.26 -19.29 -17.40
CA HIS A 530 -22.21 -18.80 -18.41
C HIS A 530 -22.17 -19.57 -19.74
N PRO A 531 -20.99 -19.87 -20.34
CA PRO A 531 -20.94 -20.67 -21.57
C PRO A 531 -21.51 -22.08 -21.39
N ILE A 532 -21.40 -22.67 -20.20
CA ILE A 532 -21.95 -23.99 -19.92
C ILE A 532 -23.48 -23.92 -19.90
N ILE A 533 -24.06 -22.87 -19.33
CA ILE A 533 -25.51 -22.66 -19.32
C ILE A 533 -26.05 -22.59 -20.75
N GLU A 534 -25.41 -21.81 -21.63
CA GLU A 534 -25.81 -21.71 -23.04
C GLU A 534 -25.76 -23.06 -23.77
N ILE A 535 -24.69 -23.83 -23.56
CA ILE A 535 -24.52 -25.17 -24.15
C ILE A 535 -25.61 -26.13 -23.65
N LEU A 536 -25.94 -26.10 -22.36
CA LEU A 536 -26.97 -26.96 -21.77
C LEU A 536 -28.36 -26.62 -22.29
N LEU A 537 -28.69 -25.33 -22.39
CA LEU A 537 -29.97 -24.88 -22.93
C LEU A 537 -30.14 -25.30 -24.40
N GLU A 538 -29.09 -25.17 -25.21
CA GLU A 538 -29.13 -25.62 -26.59
C GLU A 538 -29.27 -27.14 -26.70
N ALA A 539 -28.58 -27.89 -25.85
CA ALA A 539 -28.69 -29.34 -25.81
C ALA A 539 -30.10 -29.81 -25.44
N VAL A 540 -30.72 -29.22 -24.42
CA VAL A 540 -32.10 -29.56 -24.03
C VAL A 540 -33.09 -29.14 -25.10
N ARG A 541 -32.91 -27.96 -25.72
CA ARG A 541 -33.75 -27.47 -26.83
C ARG A 541 -33.70 -28.39 -28.06
N THR A 542 -32.55 -28.99 -28.33
CA THR A 542 -32.35 -29.96 -29.42
C THR A 542 -32.81 -31.39 -29.06
N GLY A 543 -33.39 -31.58 -27.87
CA GLY A 543 -34.02 -32.83 -27.44
C GLY A 543 -33.14 -33.75 -26.59
N ALA A 544 -32.03 -33.26 -26.04
CA ALA A 544 -31.23 -34.04 -25.10
C ALA A 544 -32.01 -34.32 -23.82
N SER A 545 -31.97 -35.57 -23.35
CA SER A 545 -32.49 -35.94 -22.03
C SER A 545 -31.65 -35.32 -20.89
N MET A 546 -32.23 -35.18 -19.70
CA MET A 546 -31.50 -34.68 -18.52
C MET A 546 -30.25 -35.50 -18.20
N TYR A 547 -30.27 -36.82 -18.42
CA TYR A 547 -29.08 -37.67 -18.27
C TYR A 547 -27.96 -37.32 -19.27
N GLN A 548 -28.32 -37.04 -20.52
CA GLN A 548 -27.36 -36.60 -21.53
C GLN A 548 -26.82 -35.20 -21.20
N ALA A 549 -27.68 -34.31 -20.72
CA ALA A 549 -27.28 -32.99 -20.24
C ALA A 549 -26.28 -33.08 -19.06
N MET A 550 -26.52 -33.96 -18.08
CA MET A 550 -25.59 -34.15 -16.95
C MET A 550 -24.23 -34.73 -17.39
N SER A 551 -24.22 -35.66 -18.35
CA SER A 551 -22.97 -36.13 -18.95
C SER A 551 -22.23 -35.01 -19.68
N LEU A 552 -22.98 -34.13 -20.37
CA LEU A 552 -22.43 -32.94 -21.03
C LEU A 552 -21.84 -31.95 -20.01
N VAL A 553 -22.46 -31.75 -18.85
CA VAL A 553 -21.90 -30.92 -17.75
C VAL A 553 -20.50 -31.40 -17.36
N ILE A 554 -20.33 -32.70 -17.13
CA ILE A 554 -19.03 -33.28 -16.74
C ILE A 554 -18.00 -33.12 -17.86
N GLY A 555 -18.42 -33.28 -19.12
CA GLY A 555 -17.60 -32.98 -20.29
C GLY A 555 -17.15 -31.51 -20.32
N CYS A 556 -18.07 -30.57 -20.11
CA CYS A 556 -17.77 -29.14 -20.03
C CYS A 556 -16.83 -28.81 -18.86
N PHE A 557 -16.97 -29.45 -17.70
CA PHE A 557 -16.04 -29.28 -16.58
C PHE A 557 -14.63 -29.79 -16.91
N THR A 558 -14.54 -30.87 -17.69
CA THR A 558 -13.26 -31.41 -18.16
C THR A 558 -12.54 -30.46 -19.12
N GLU A 559 -13.27 -29.64 -19.88
CA GLU A 559 -12.65 -28.59 -20.69
C GLU A 559 -12.37 -27.32 -19.86
N LEU A 560 -13.25 -26.99 -18.92
CA LEU A 560 -13.17 -25.77 -18.13
C LEU A 560 -11.97 -25.77 -17.18
N TYR A 561 -11.62 -26.91 -16.56
CA TYR A 561 -10.61 -26.92 -15.49
C TYR A 561 -9.24 -26.40 -15.93
N VAL A 562 -8.92 -26.49 -17.22
CA VAL A 562 -7.66 -26.00 -17.80
C VAL A 562 -7.55 -24.47 -17.69
N THR A 563 -8.69 -23.77 -17.62
CA THR A 563 -8.76 -22.31 -17.51
C THR A 563 -8.90 -21.82 -16.06
N LEU A 564 -9.17 -22.72 -15.11
CA LEU A 564 -9.31 -22.35 -13.70
C LEU A 564 -7.94 -21.98 -13.09
N PRO A 565 -7.88 -20.96 -12.22
CA PRO A 565 -6.68 -20.64 -11.47
C PRO A 565 -6.13 -21.88 -10.74
N PRO A 566 -4.84 -22.24 -10.93
CA PRO A 566 -4.26 -23.44 -10.31
C PRO A 566 -4.39 -23.45 -8.78
N SER A 567 -4.31 -22.27 -8.16
CA SER A 567 -4.45 -22.07 -6.71
C SER A 567 -5.85 -22.43 -6.19
N ILE A 568 -6.93 -22.24 -6.99
CA ILE A 568 -8.29 -22.70 -6.65
C ILE A 568 -8.32 -24.22 -6.63
N LEU A 569 -7.81 -24.86 -7.69
CA LEU A 569 -7.81 -26.33 -7.78
C LEU A 569 -6.98 -26.96 -6.65
N LYS A 570 -5.81 -26.39 -6.33
CA LYS A 570 -5.01 -26.81 -5.16
C LYS A 570 -5.77 -26.65 -3.86
N THR A 571 -6.54 -25.56 -3.70
CA THR A 571 -7.34 -25.33 -2.49
C THR A 571 -8.42 -26.39 -2.35
N VAL A 572 -9.16 -26.65 -3.43
CA VAL A 572 -10.21 -27.67 -3.48
C VAL A 572 -9.66 -29.07 -3.18
N LEU A 573 -8.52 -29.43 -3.77
CA LEU A 573 -7.86 -30.72 -3.49
C LEU A 573 -7.38 -30.81 -2.03
N ALA A 574 -6.78 -29.74 -1.50
CA ALA A 574 -6.35 -29.70 -0.11
C ALA A 574 -7.53 -29.83 0.88
N LEU A 575 -8.69 -29.26 0.53
CA LEU A 575 -9.93 -29.44 1.29
C LEU A 575 -10.40 -30.89 1.20
N HIS A 576 -10.44 -31.48 0.01
CA HIS A 576 -10.84 -32.88 -0.21
C HIS A 576 -10.01 -33.86 0.61
N ASP A 577 -8.68 -33.71 0.62
CA ASP A 577 -7.78 -34.58 1.38
C ASP A 577 -7.96 -34.45 2.91
N ASN A 578 -8.68 -33.42 3.38
CA ASN A 578 -8.92 -33.14 4.79
C ASN A 578 -10.40 -33.21 5.19
N ILE A 579 -11.27 -33.71 4.32
CA ILE A 579 -12.69 -33.90 4.64
C ILE A 579 -12.86 -34.98 5.71
N PRO A 580 -13.65 -34.72 6.78
CA PRO A 580 -14.02 -35.75 7.74
C PRO A 580 -14.89 -36.84 7.12
N ALA A 581 -14.76 -38.08 7.61
CA ALA A 581 -15.48 -39.24 7.10
C ALA A 581 -17.03 -39.16 7.19
N HIS A 582 -17.59 -38.20 7.93
CA HIS A 582 -19.04 -38.03 8.05
C HIS A 582 -19.65 -37.11 6.97
N CYS A 583 -18.82 -36.37 6.23
CA CYS A 583 -19.26 -35.44 5.19
C CYS A 583 -19.08 -36.08 3.80
N HIS A 584 -20.13 -36.05 2.99
CA HIS A 584 -20.13 -36.70 1.67
C HIS A 584 -20.42 -35.67 0.57
N PRO A 585 -19.39 -35.11 -0.10
CA PRO A 585 -19.57 -34.21 -1.23
C PRO A 585 -20.25 -34.91 -2.42
N ILE A 586 -20.89 -34.13 -3.30
CA ILE A 586 -21.43 -34.63 -4.58
C ILE A 586 -20.32 -35.32 -5.38
N GLY A 587 -20.62 -36.52 -5.88
CA GLY A 587 -19.70 -37.38 -6.62
C GLY A 587 -18.47 -37.81 -5.82
N GLY A 588 -18.54 -37.77 -4.49
CA GLY A 588 -17.46 -38.21 -3.60
C GLY A 588 -16.24 -37.29 -3.57
N ASN A 589 -16.27 -36.12 -4.23
CA ASN A 589 -15.13 -35.21 -4.27
C ASN A 589 -15.54 -33.72 -4.21
N VAL A 590 -14.67 -32.90 -3.62
CA VAL A 590 -14.95 -31.46 -3.39
C VAL A 590 -14.95 -30.67 -4.69
N LEU A 591 -14.20 -31.13 -5.69
CA LEU A 591 -14.09 -30.44 -6.97
C LEU A 591 -15.42 -30.40 -7.69
N LEU A 592 -16.07 -31.55 -7.83
CA LEU A 592 -17.39 -31.63 -8.42
C LEU A 592 -18.41 -30.83 -7.59
N HIS A 593 -18.38 -30.96 -6.25
CA HIS A 593 -19.26 -30.20 -5.38
C HIS A 593 -19.14 -28.67 -5.60
N VAL A 594 -17.93 -28.13 -5.69
CA VAL A 594 -17.68 -26.70 -5.92
C VAL A 594 -18.16 -26.28 -7.30
N LEU A 595 -17.87 -27.06 -8.35
CA LEU A 595 -18.29 -26.76 -9.72
C LEU A 595 -19.81 -26.80 -9.87
N CYS A 596 -20.48 -27.82 -9.32
CA CYS A 596 -21.93 -27.95 -9.30
C CYS A 596 -22.57 -26.83 -8.49
N SER A 597 -22.03 -26.47 -7.31
CA SER A 597 -22.56 -25.37 -6.49
C SER A 597 -22.45 -24.01 -7.19
N SER A 598 -21.36 -23.76 -7.92
CA SER A 598 -21.19 -22.56 -8.72
C SER A 598 -22.13 -22.54 -9.94
N LEU A 599 -22.29 -23.66 -10.63
CA LEU A 599 -23.20 -23.79 -11.78
C LEU A 599 -24.66 -23.62 -11.35
N TYR A 600 -25.04 -24.21 -10.21
CA TYR A 600 -26.38 -24.05 -9.64
C TYR A 600 -26.69 -22.58 -9.32
N THR A 601 -25.78 -21.86 -8.65
CA THR A 601 -25.94 -20.42 -8.41
C THR A 601 -26.06 -19.64 -9.72
N ALA A 602 -25.24 -19.94 -10.73
CA ALA A 602 -25.28 -19.27 -12.02
C ALA A 602 -26.59 -19.53 -12.79
N LEU A 603 -27.16 -20.74 -12.68
CA LEU A 603 -28.46 -21.08 -13.28
C LEU A 603 -29.61 -20.32 -12.60
N ILE A 604 -29.62 -20.22 -11.27
CA ILE A 604 -30.61 -19.41 -10.55
C ILE A 604 -30.54 -17.95 -10.98
N GLU A 605 -29.34 -17.36 -10.97
CA GLU A 605 -29.15 -15.97 -11.40
C GLU A 605 -29.59 -15.76 -12.86
N PHE A 606 -29.33 -16.72 -13.75
CA PHE A 606 -29.77 -16.67 -15.13
C PHE A 606 -31.31 -16.76 -15.26
N SER A 607 -31.95 -17.63 -14.48
CA SER A 607 -33.42 -17.74 -14.44
C SER A 607 -34.08 -16.43 -14.01
N GLU A 608 -33.56 -15.79 -12.95
CA GLU A 608 -34.05 -14.49 -12.46
C GLU A 608 -33.93 -13.40 -13.54
N ILE A 609 -32.82 -13.36 -14.28
CA ILE A 609 -32.62 -12.41 -15.37
C ILE A 609 -33.65 -12.62 -16.48
N CYS A 610 -33.89 -13.88 -16.87
CA CYS A 610 -34.90 -14.21 -17.89
C CYS A 610 -36.31 -13.81 -17.45
N GLU A 611 -36.67 -14.02 -16.18
CA GLU A 611 -37.98 -13.61 -15.65
C GLU A 611 -38.16 -12.08 -15.65
N MET A 612 -37.10 -11.33 -15.33
CA MET A 612 -37.12 -9.86 -15.37
C MET A 612 -37.28 -9.31 -16.79
N GLU A 613 -36.58 -9.89 -17.78
CA GLU A 613 -36.70 -9.50 -19.20
C GLU A 613 -38.11 -9.77 -19.76
N ILE A 614 -38.77 -10.85 -19.31
CA ILE A 614 -40.15 -11.17 -19.69
C ILE A 614 -41.13 -10.14 -19.11
N GLN A 615 -40.96 -9.73 -17.86
CA GLN A 615 -41.81 -8.71 -17.20
C GLN A 615 -41.70 -7.32 -17.85
N ASP A 616 -40.52 -6.91 -18.32
CA ASP A 616 -40.34 -5.65 -19.06
C ASP A 616 -40.94 -5.69 -20.48
N SER A 617 -41.15 -6.88 -21.05
CA SER A 617 -41.74 -7.08 -22.38
C SER A 617 -43.27 -7.29 -22.35
N SER A 618 -43.84 -7.70 -21.22
CA SER A 618 -45.26 -8.07 -21.09
C SER A 618 -46.14 -6.92 -20.58
N THR A 619 -46.30 -5.87 -21.38
CA THR A 619 -47.57 -5.13 -21.45
C THR A 619 -48.31 -5.54 -22.72
N THR A 620 -48.74 -6.80 -22.83
CA THR A 620 -50.02 -7.22 -23.44
C THR A 620 -50.12 -8.75 -23.57
N ARG A 621 -51.33 -9.24 -23.26
CA ARG A 621 -51.94 -10.57 -23.53
C ARG A 621 -51.85 -11.62 -22.43
N GLU A 622 -52.87 -11.57 -21.57
CA GLU A 622 -53.47 -12.76 -20.95
C GLU A 622 -54.00 -13.71 -22.05
N ILE A 623 -53.53 -14.95 -22.09
CA ILE A 623 -54.30 -16.11 -22.56
C ILE A 623 -53.97 -17.30 -21.64
N ASP A 624 -55.04 -17.97 -21.20
CA ASP A 624 -55.09 -19.17 -20.36
C ASP A 624 -54.10 -20.28 -20.73
N TYR A 625 -53.49 -20.92 -19.72
CA TYR A 625 -52.75 -22.17 -19.86
C TYR A 625 -53.42 -23.30 -19.07
N GLU A 626 -53.89 -24.31 -19.80
CA GLU A 626 -54.05 -25.68 -19.29
C GLU A 626 -52.67 -26.34 -19.14
N LEU A 627 -52.54 -27.19 -18.11
CA LEU A 627 -51.32 -27.86 -17.67
C LEU A 627 -50.64 -28.72 -18.74
N ASN A 628 -49.47 -28.31 -19.21
CA ASN A 628 -48.44 -29.17 -19.80
C ASN A 628 -47.12 -28.92 -19.07
N PHE A 629 -46.55 -29.98 -18.48
CA PHE A 629 -45.45 -29.89 -17.50
C PHE A 629 -44.03 -29.71 -18.12
N PHE A 630 -43.91 -29.61 -19.44
CA PHE A 630 -42.64 -29.35 -20.15
C PHE A 630 -42.93 -28.66 -21.49
N ASP A 631 -42.86 -27.32 -21.52
CA ASP A 631 -42.73 -26.57 -22.77
C ASP A 631 -41.24 -26.20 -22.95
N PRO A 632 -40.54 -26.74 -23.97
CA PRO A 632 -39.15 -26.38 -24.29
C PRO A 632 -38.94 -24.89 -24.61
N ASN A 633 -40.02 -24.11 -24.76
CA ASN A 633 -39.96 -22.67 -24.97
C ASN A 633 -40.01 -21.86 -23.66
N ASP A 634 -40.30 -22.49 -22.52
CA ASP A 634 -40.23 -21.86 -21.19
C ASP A 634 -38.81 -21.99 -20.63
N ILE A 635 -37.98 -20.99 -20.94
CA ILE A 635 -36.56 -20.95 -20.59
C ILE A 635 -36.37 -20.99 -19.05
N PRO A 636 -37.05 -20.16 -18.23
CA PRO A 636 -36.95 -20.24 -16.76
C PRO A 636 -37.26 -21.63 -16.17
N ALA A 637 -38.34 -22.28 -16.64
CA ALA A 637 -38.72 -23.61 -16.15
C ALA A 637 -37.67 -24.68 -16.54
N THR A 638 -37.11 -24.58 -17.74
CA THR A 638 -36.04 -25.47 -18.23
C THR A 638 -34.75 -25.29 -17.43
N VAL A 639 -34.37 -24.04 -17.14
CA VAL A 639 -33.20 -23.68 -16.31
C VAL A 639 -33.35 -24.23 -14.90
N THR A 640 -34.53 -24.10 -14.29
CA THR A 640 -34.81 -24.63 -12.95
C THR A 640 -34.72 -26.16 -12.93
N SER A 641 -35.28 -26.83 -13.95
CA SER A 641 -35.19 -28.28 -14.08
C SER A 641 -33.74 -28.77 -14.24
N LEU A 642 -32.91 -28.02 -14.97
CA LEU A 642 -31.47 -28.29 -15.09
C LEU A 642 -30.75 -28.10 -13.74
N ALA A 643 -31.10 -27.07 -12.98
CA ALA A 643 -30.52 -26.81 -11.66
C ALA A 643 -30.84 -27.94 -10.66
N GLU A 644 -32.07 -28.44 -10.66
CA GLU A 644 -32.47 -29.61 -9.86
C GLU A 644 -31.71 -30.87 -10.29
N ALA A 645 -31.62 -31.14 -11.60
CA ALA A 645 -30.91 -32.30 -12.13
C ALA A 645 -29.44 -32.33 -11.69
N ILE A 646 -28.74 -31.19 -11.67
CA ILE A 646 -27.35 -31.07 -11.23
C ILE A 646 -27.16 -31.51 -9.77
N CYS A 647 -28.14 -31.24 -8.89
CA CYS A 647 -28.06 -31.64 -7.49
C CYS A 647 -28.14 -33.16 -7.29
N SER A 648 -28.62 -33.89 -8.30
CA SER A 648 -28.80 -35.35 -8.30
C SER A 648 -27.85 -36.10 -9.24
N ILE A 649 -26.78 -35.45 -9.71
CA ILE A 649 -25.88 -35.96 -10.77
C ILE A 649 -25.23 -37.31 -10.44
N ASP A 650 -25.08 -37.64 -9.15
CA ASP A 650 -24.42 -38.85 -8.65
C ASP A 650 -25.38 -39.89 -8.04
N GLU A 651 -26.68 -39.61 -7.88
CA GLU A 651 -27.61 -40.47 -7.13
C GLU A 651 -27.81 -41.87 -7.75
N ASP A 652 -27.78 -41.95 -9.08
CA ASP A 652 -28.03 -43.19 -9.84
C ASP A 652 -26.75 -43.97 -10.17
N ASN A 653 -25.56 -43.49 -9.76
CA ASN A 653 -24.24 -44.03 -10.14
C ASN A 653 -23.98 -44.17 -11.67
N LYS A 654 -24.81 -43.56 -12.52
CA LYS A 654 -24.68 -43.64 -13.98
C LYS A 654 -23.48 -42.86 -14.52
N HIS A 655 -23.04 -41.84 -13.80
CA HIS A 655 -21.95 -40.94 -14.18
C HIS A 655 -20.68 -41.15 -13.35
N THR A 656 -20.66 -42.12 -12.42
CA THR A 656 -19.54 -42.32 -11.47
C THR A 656 -18.20 -42.51 -12.16
N SER A 657 -18.13 -43.29 -13.25
CA SER A 657 -16.86 -43.46 -14.00
C SER A 657 -16.37 -42.16 -14.62
N GLN A 658 -17.27 -41.35 -15.21
CA GLN A 658 -16.91 -40.05 -15.80
C GLN A 658 -16.42 -39.07 -14.73
N ILE A 659 -17.05 -39.08 -13.55
CA ILE A 659 -16.68 -38.25 -12.40
C ILE A 659 -15.29 -38.65 -11.87
N ASP A 660 -15.04 -39.96 -11.72
CA ASP A 660 -13.76 -40.48 -11.24
C ASP A 660 -12.63 -40.17 -12.23
N ASP A 661 -12.85 -40.39 -13.53
CA ASP A 661 -11.90 -40.08 -14.60
C ASP A 661 -11.55 -38.59 -14.59
N PHE A 662 -12.56 -37.71 -14.53
CA PHE A 662 -12.38 -36.27 -14.43
C PHE A 662 -11.53 -35.88 -13.21
N PHE A 663 -11.86 -36.40 -12.03
CA PHE A 663 -11.13 -36.10 -10.81
C PHE A 663 -9.67 -36.55 -10.87
N GLN A 664 -9.39 -37.74 -11.40
CA GLN A 664 -8.02 -38.25 -11.56
C GLN A 664 -7.21 -37.44 -12.57
N ILE A 665 -7.82 -36.99 -13.66
CA ILE A 665 -7.17 -36.11 -14.65
C ILE A 665 -6.67 -34.83 -13.96
N VAL A 666 -7.55 -34.16 -13.21
CA VAL A 666 -7.21 -32.91 -12.52
C VAL A 666 -6.13 -33.14 -11.45
N LYS A 667 -6.27 -34.19 -10.65
CA LYS A 667 -5.30 -34.54 -9.59
C LYS A 667 -3.91 -34.80 -10.16
N THR A 668 -3.82 -35.56 -11.25
CA THR A 668 -2.54 -35.91 -11.90
C THR A 668 -1.86 -34.68 -12.48
N ASN A 669 -2.62 -33.79 -13.15
CA ASN A 669 -2.08 -32.57 -13.74
C ASN A 669 -1.52 -31.59 -12.71
N ILE A 670 -2.19 -31.45 -11.56
CA ILE A 670 -1.72 -30.56 -10.49
C ILE A 670 -0.47 -31.13 -9.80
N GLN A 671 -0.43 -32.45 -9.60
CA GLN A 671 0.75 -33.11 -9.06
C GLN A 671 1.97 -32.95 -9.98
N ALA A 672 1.79 -33.05 -11.30
CA ALA A 672 2.84 -32.78 -12.28
C ALA A 672 3.33 -31.31 -12.22
N SER A 673 2.40 -30.35 -12.14
CA SER A 673 2.73 -28.92 -12.06
C SER A 673 3.51 -28.55 -10.78
N ASN A 674 3.21 -29.17 -9.65
CA ASN A 674 3.90 -28.94 -8.37
C ASN A 674 5.37 -29.43 -8.39
N ALA A 675 5.67 -30.48 -9.16
CA ALA A 675 7.04 -30.98 -9.30
C ALA A 675 7.94 -29.99 -10.05
N ASP A 676 7.40 -29.29 -11.04
CA ASP A 676 8.13 -28.30 -11.85
C ASP A 676 8.29 -26.93 -11.16
N SER A 677 7.39 -26.54 -10.25
CA SER A 677 7.44 -25.24 -9.58
C SER A 677 8.51 -25.15 -8.50
N CYS A 678 8.81 -26.26 -7.79
CA CYS A 678 9.83 -26.32 -6.74
C CYS A 678 11.24 -25.95 -7.25
N ILE A 679 11.49 -26.05 -8.57
CA ILE A 679 12.78 -25.76 -9.21
C ILE A 679 12.97 -24.27 -9.54
N LYS A 680 11.90 -23.45 -9.58
CA LYS A 680 11.93 -22.03 -10.01
C LYS A 680 11.82 -21.00 -8.87
N GLU A 681 11.58 -21.42 -7.64
CA GLU A 681 11.15 -20.55 -6.53
C GLU A 681 12.20 -19.56 -5.98
N THR A 682 13.48 -19.75 -6.25
CA THR A 682 14.53 -18.95 -5.58
C THR A 682 14.91 -17.64 -6.27
N SER A 683 14.50 -17.37 -7.52
CA SER A 683 14.99 -16.18 -8.26
C SER A 683 13.96 -15.10 -8.62
N ASN A 684 12.64 -15.39 -8.66
CA ASN A 684 11.64 -14.47 -9.26
C ASN A 684 10.39 -14.18 -8.40
N THR A 685 10.46 -14.29 -7.06
CA THR A 685 9.31 -14.03 -6.17
C THR A 685 8.65 -12.65 -6.38
N SER A 686 9.43 -11.61 -6.71
CA SER A 686 8.90 -10.27 -7.00
C SER A 686 8.03 -10.25 -8.27
N SER A 687 8.48 -10.90 -9.34
CA SER A 687 7.72 -10.94 -10.61
C SER A 687 6.44 -11.78 -10.47
N ILE A 688 6.48 -12.84 -9.67
CA ILE A 688 5.30 -13.66 -9.37
C ILE A 688 4.25 -12.83 -8.62
N ILE A 689 4.68 -12.04 -7.62
CA ILE A 689 3.80 -11.15 -6.87
C ILE A 689 3.14 -10.09 -7.77
N GLU A 690 3.90 -9.52 -8.71
CA GLU A 690 3.35 -8.57 -9.70
C GLU A 690 2.27 -9.22 -10.57
N ILE A 691 2.54 -10.42 -11.10
CA ILE A 691 1.56 -11.17 -11.92
C ILE A 691 0.26 -11.43 -11.14
N TYR A 692 0.34 -11.94 -9.91
CA TYR A 692 -0.86 -12.17 -9.09
C TYR A 692 -1.63 -10.88 -8.78
N THR A 693 -0.89 -9.79 -8.58
CA THR A 693 -1.51 -8.49 -8.32
C THR A 693 -2.27 -8.02 -9.55
N ASP A 694 -1.68 -8.14 -10.74
CA ASP A 694 -2.33 -7.76 -11.99
C ASP A 694 -3.58 -8.60 -12.26
N GLU A 695 -3.51 -9.93 -12.07
CA GLU A 695 -4.67 -10.85 -12.18
C GLU A 695 -5.84 -10.42 -11.28
N LEU A 696 -5.58 -10.09 -10.02
CA LEU A 696 -6.60 -9.59 -9.09
C LEU A 696 -7.14 -8.21 -9.52
N LEU A 697 -6.29 -7.33 -10.04
CA LEU A 697 -6.69 -5.99 -10.48
C LEU A 697 -7.56 -6.00 -11.74
N PHE A 698 -7.53 -7.06 -12.56
CA PHE A 698 -8.41 -7.19 -13.73
C PHE A 698 -9.88 -7.37 -13.34
N THR A 699 -10.17 -8.03 -12.22
CA THR A 699 -11.55 -8.30 -11.77
C THR A 699 -12.08 -7.22 -10.82
N SER A 700 -13.39 -6.94 -10.85
CA SER A 700 -14.05 -6.03 -9.88
C SER A 700 -13.93 -6.56 -8.45
N SER A 701 -14.20 -7.87 -8.27
CA SER A 701 -14.12 -8.59 -7.00
C SER A 701 -12.68 -8.59 -6.44
N GLY A 702 -11.66 -8.82 -7.28
CA GLY A 702 -10.26 -8.75 -6.86
C GLY A 702 -9.83 -7.34 -6.46
N ARG A 703 -10.19 -6.30 -7.23
CA ARG A 703 -9.95 -4.89 -6.83
C ARG A 703 -10.59 -4.54 -5.48
N GLN A 704 -11.77 -5.08 -5.19
CA GLN A 704 -12.46 -4.88 -3.91
C GLN A 704 -11.76 -5.66 -2.79
N ALA A 705 -11.41 -6.91 -3.03
CA ALA A 705 -10.74 -7.77 -2.06
C ALA A 705 -9.39 -7.16 -1.62
N LEU A 706 -8.61 -6.62 -2.57
CA LEU A 706 -7.36 -5.90 -2.28
C LEU A 706 -7.59 -4.69 -1.38
N LYS A 707 -8.59 -3.85 -1.66
CA LYS A 707 -8.91 -2.65 -0.87
C LYS A 707 -9.34 -3.00 0.55
N LEU A 708 -10.26 -3.95 0.69
CA LEU A 708 -10.78 -4.40 1.98
C LEU A 708 -9.68 -5.04 2.83
N THR A 709 -8.85 -5.89 2.21
CA THR A 709 -7.74 -6.55 2.90
C THR A 709 -6.65 -5.56 3.31
N HIS A 710 -6.35 -4.56 2.47
CA HIS A 710 -5.44 -3.47 2.84
C HIS A 710 -5.95 -2.71 4.06
N GLU A 711 -7.20 -2.24 4.03
CA GLU A 711 -7.81 -1.50 5.14
C GLU A 711 -7.84 -2.33 6.43
N LEU A 712 -8.20 -3.62 6.33
CA LEU A 712 -8.16 -4.55 7.45
C LEU A 712 -6.76 -4.67 8.05
N LEU A 713 -5.75 -4.81 7.18
CA LEU A 713 -4.36 -4.97 7.59
C LEU A 713 -3.81 -3.70 8.25
N ILE A 714 -4.14 -2.50 7.75
CA ILE A 714 -3.77 -1.23 8.40
C ILE A 714 -4.36 -1.15 9.81
N ARG A 715 -5.65 -1.48 9.97
CA ARG A 715 -6.35 -1.46 11.28
C ARG A 715 -5.82 -2.51 12.25
N ALA A 716 -5.41 -3.68 11.76
CA ALA A 716 -4.86 -4.75 12.56
C ALA A 716 -3.34 -4.66 12.77
N SER A 717 -2.66 -3.68 12.16
CA SER A 717 -1.20 -3.65 12.02
C SER A 717 -0.45 -3.74 13.36
N ASP A 718 -0.84 -2.96 14.37
CA ASP A 718 -0.18 -2.99 15.68
C ASP A 718 -0.32 -4.34 16.39
N LEU A 719 -1.50 -4.95 16.29
CA LEU A 719 -1.79 -6.27 16.87
C LEU A 719 -1.02 -7.37 16.15
N LEU A 720 -0.97 -7.32 14.81
CA LEU A 720 -0.20 -8.24 13.99
C LEU A 720 1.30 -8.13 14.30
N LEU A 721 1.83 -6.92 14.38
CA LEU A 721 3.25 -6.70 14.69
C LEU A 721 3.63 -7.22 16.07
N ASN A 722 2.77 -7.02 17.08
CA ASN A 722 3.00 -7.55 18.42
C ASN A 722 3.05 -9.09 18.43
N LYS A 723 2.22 -9.76 17.62
CA LYS A 723 2.24 -11.23 17.50
C LYS A 723 3.43 -11.75 16.71
N LEU A 724 3.73 -11.14 15.57
CA LEU A 724 4.89 -11.49 14.76
C LEU A 724 6.18 -11.35 15.58
N ARG A 725 6.28 -10.35 16.47
CA ARG A 725 7.44 -10.20 17.36
C ARG A 725 7.56 -11.31 18.42
N ARG A 726 6.44 -11.90 18.84
CA ARG A 726 6.37 -13.00 19.82
C ARG A 726 6.39 -14.38 19.19
N ASN A 727 6.38 -14.47 17.86
CA ASN A 727 6.18 -15.70 17.09
C ASN A 727 4.86 -16.45 17.45
N ASP A 728 3.85 -15.72 17.91
CA ASP A 728 2.54 -16.25 18.32
C ASP A 728 1.56 -16.31 17.12
N ILE A 729 1.80 -17.21 16.16
CA ILE A 729 0.99 -17.31 14.93
C ILE A 729 -0.40 -17.94 15.18
N THR A 730 -0.54 -18.75 16.24
CA THR A 730 -1.74 -19.58 16.49
C THR A 730 -2.81 -18.92 17.37
N ARG A 731 -2.47 -17.88 18.15
CA ARG A 731 -3.43 -17.21 19.05
C ARG A 731 -4.32 -16.22 18.31
N PHE A 732 -5.57 -16.02 18.75
CA PHE A 732 -6.56 -15.09 18.16
C PHE A 732 -6.30 -13.62 18.50
N VAL A 733 -6.69 -12.68 17.63
CA VAL A 733 -6.61 -11.23 17.91
C VAL A 733 -7.95 -10.77 18.50
N ASP A 734 -7.92 -10.27 19.74
CA ASP A 734 -9.17 -10.07 20.49
C ASP A 734 -10.07 -8.98 19.87
N ASN A 735 -9.55 -7.87 19.33
CA ASN A 735 -10.39 -6.81 18.73
C ASN A 735 -9.71 -6.07 17.58
N ILE A 736 -10.20 -6.26 16.33
CA ILE A 736 -9.80 -5.43 15.19
C ILE A 736 -10.78 -4.26 15.15
N PRO A 737 -10.33 -2.99 15.21
CA PRO A 737 -11.23 -1.83 15.21
C PRO A 737 -12.14 -1.79 13.97
N GLU A 738 -13.44 -1.55 14.17
CA GLU A 738 -14.41 -1.41 13.07
C GLU A 738 -14.31 -0.07 12.31
N THR A 739 -13.70 0.95 12.91
CA THR A 739 -13.50 2.29 12.34
C THR A 739 -12.07 2.78 12.58
N SER A 740 -11.50 3.53 11.63
CA SER A 740 -10.29 4.34 11.84
C SER A 740 -10.65 5.56 12.73
N PRO A 741 -9.77 6.05 13.63
CA PRO A 741 -8.30 6.08 13.50
C PRO A 741 -7.51 5.56 14.73
N LEU A 742 -6.48 4.74 14.48
CA LEU A 742 -5.36 4.52 15.42
C LEU A 742 -4.32 5.65 15.26
N VAL A 743 -4.74 6.92 15.29
CA VAL A 743 -3.81 8.05 15.25
C VAL A 743 -3.46 8.43 16.68
N LYS A 744 -2.18 8.33 17.02
CA LYS A 744 -1.67 8.74 18.33
C LYS A 744 -1.96 10.24 18.53
N PRO A 745 -2.45 10.67 19.71
CA PRO A 745 -2.66 12.08 20.00
C PRO A 745 -1.40 12.91 19.77
N LEU A 746 -1.54 14.18 19.37
CA LEU A 746 -0.40 15.08 19.12
C LEU A 746 0.55 15.15 20.34
N THR A 747 -0.01 15.21 21.54
CA THR A 747 0.75 15.21 22.79
C THR A 747 1.57 13.93 22.96
N HIS A 748 1.07 12.78 22.52
CA HIS A 748 1.80 11.54 22.54
C HIS A 748 2.97 11.57 21.54
N ILE A 749 2.71 11.98 20.29
CA ILE A 749 3.74 12.10 19.24
C ILE A 749 4.85 13.06 19.68
N MET A 750 4.50 14.13 20.38
CA MET A 750 5.46 15.12 20.85
C MET A 750 6.46 14.54 21.86
N PHE A 751 6.05 13.63 22.76
CA PHE A 751 6.92 13.10 23.81
C PHE A 751 7.43 11.68 23.57
N HIS A 752 7.01 11.03 22.49
CA HIS A 752 7.38 9.64 22.20
C HIS A 752 7.84 9.46 20.75
N ILE A 753 8.90 8.68 20.58
CA ILE A 753 9.27 8.05 19.33
C ILE A 753 8.50 6.73 19.27
N GLU A 754 7.47 6.68 18.44
CA GLU A 754 6.45 5.63 18.52
C GLU A 754 5.84 5.48 19.91
N ASP A 755 6.23 4.45 20.68
CA ASP A 755 5.76 4.18 22.05
C ASP A 755 6.89 4.31 23.08
N THR A 756 8.06 4.77 22.63
CA THR A 756 9.27 4.92 23.44
C THR A 756 9.52 6.38 23.78
N THR A 757 9.85 6.68 25.04
CA THR A 757 10.14 8.05 25.47
C THR A 757 11.56 8.46 25.04
N PHE A 758 11.77 9.76 24.80
CA PHE A 758 13.06 10.30 24.36
C PHE A 758 14.21 10.14 25.39
N ASP A 759 13.91 9.89 26.67
CA ASP A 759 14.90 9.69 27.74
C ASP A 759 15.33 8.22 27.91
N GLN A 760 14.72 7.28 27.16
CA GLN A 760 14.94 5.83 27.32
C GLN A 760 16.42 5.42 27.19
N PHE A 761 17.20 6.12 26.35
CA PHE A 761 18.62 5.84 26.19
C PHE A 761 19.41 5.96 27.50
N LEU A 762 19.20 7.04 28.26
CA LEU A 762 19.92 7.27 29.51
C LEU A 762 19.56 6.22 30.56
N ILE A 763 18.30 5.77 30.58
CA ILE A 763 17.84 4.70 31.47
C ILE A 763 18.56 3.37 31.15
N GLN A 764 18.89 3.12 29.89
CA GLN A 764 19.52 1.88 29.42
C GLN A 764 21.02 2.00 29.17
N TYR A 765 21.62 3.17 29.38
CA TYR A 765 23.00 3.47 29.04
C TYR A 765 24.01 2.49 29.67
N GLU A 766 23.88 2.21 30.96
CA GLU A 766 24.75 1.26 31.68
C GLU A 766 24.49 -0.20 31.28
N LYS A 767 23.26 -0.52 30.86
CA LYS A 767 22.84 -1.87 30.44
C LYS A 767 23.19 -2.17 28.98
N THR A 768 23.63 -1.15 28.23
CA THR A 768 23.94 -1.26 26.80
C THR A 768 25.20 -2.08 26.60
N ASN A 769 25.16 -3.06 25.70
CA ASN A 769 26.30 -3.92 25.41
C ASN A 769 27.30 -3.23 24.46
N TRP A 770 27.99 -2.21 24.98
CA TRP A 770 28.95 -1.38 24.25
C TRP A 770 30.04 -2.17 23.54
N ARG A 771 30.52 -3.25 24.17
CA ARG A 771 31.55 -4.11 23.59
C ARG A 771 31.07 -4.75 22.30
N LYS A 772 29.84 -5.26 22.28
CA LYS A 772 29.26 -5.87 21.08
C LYS A 772 29.08 -4.84 19.96
N LEU A 773 28.63 -3.63 20.30
CA LEU A 773 28.48 -2.51 19.35
C LEU A 773 29.82 -2.13 18.70
N LEU A 774 30.88 -2.01 19.51
CA LEU A 774 32.23 -1.69 19.02
C LEU A 774 32.87 -2.83 18.21
N THR A 775 32.30 -4.04 18.24
CA THR A 775 32.75 -5.15 17.39
C THR A 775 32.00 -5.25 16.06
N MET A 776 31.09 -4.32 15.75
CA MET A 776 30.39 -4.31 14.46
C MET A 776 31.25 -3.66 13.36
N PRO A 777 31.21 -4.17 12.12
CA PRO A 777 31.89 -3.56 10.99
C PRO A 777 31.13 -2.30 10.50
N LEU A 778 31.82 -1.15 10.48
CA LEU A 778 31.20 0.17 10.21
C LEU A 778 31.84 0.91 9.04
N SER A 779 32.84 0.34 8.36
CA SER A 779 33.64 0.99 7.31
C SER A 779 34.33 2.29 7.76
N VAL A 780 34.76 2.38 9.03
CA VAL A 780 35.43 3.58 9.55
C VAL A 780 36.89 3.61 9.10
N THR A 781 37.42 4.79 8.75
CA THR A 781 38.86 4.94 8.51
C THR A 781 39.61 5.16 9.83
N LEU A 782 40.85 4.69 9.90
CA LEU A 782 41.68 4.81 11.11
C LEU A 782 41.80 6.26 11.61
N ASP A 783 42.02 7.20 10.69
CA ASP A 783 42.19 8.61 11.03
C ASP A 783 40.90 9.25 11.52
N HIS A 784 39.76 8.84 10.95
CA HIS A 784 38.46 9.29 11.42
C HIS A 784 38.14 8.73 12.80
N ALA A 785 38.44 7.46 13.07
CA ALA A 785 38.28 6.89 14.41
C ALA A 785 39.10 7.66 15.46
N ARG A 786 40.36 7.99 15.12
CA ARG A 786 41.24 8.80 15.98
C ARG A 786 40.68 10.20 16.22
N SER A 787 40.21 10.89 15.18
CA SER A 787 39.70 12.27 15.29
C SER A 787 38.48 12.34 16.22
N GLN A 788 37.57 11.36 16.12
CA GLN A 788 36.40 11.25 16.99
C GLN A 788 36.79 10.96 18.44
N LEU A 789 37.72 10.03 18.67
CA LEU A 789 38.23 9.71 20.01
C LEU A 789 38.90 10.90 20.70
N LEU A 790 39.70 11.68 19.97
CA LEU A 790 40.37 12.86 20.50
C LEU A 790 39.40 14.03 20.79
N SER A 791 38.17 13.96 20.26
CA SER A 791 37.12 14.97 20.46
C SER A 791 36.23 14.70 21.68
N ARG A 792 36.62 13.72 22.50
CA ARG A 792 35.94 13.35 23.74
C ARG A 792 36.07 14.41 24.85
N PRO A 793 34.99 14.70 25.62
CA PRO A 793 35.02 15.68 26.71
C PRO A 793 36.02 15.31 27.81
N GLU A 794 36.16 14.01 28.11
CA GLU A 794 37.02 13.50 29.18
C GLU A 794 38.51 13.82 28.96
N PHE A 795 38.93 14.05 27.71
CA PHE A 795 40.32 14.34 27.38
C PHE A 795 40.73 15.78 27.73
N LYS A 796 39.74 16.65 27.97
CA LYS A 796 39.94 18.05 28.38
C LYS A 796 39.82 18.23 29.90
N ASN A 797 38.89 17.52 30.54
CA ASN A 797 38.55 17.71 31.95
C ASN A 797 39.09 16.57 32.83
N VAL A 798 40.40 16.33 32.77
CA VAL A 798 41.04 15.19 33.45
C VAL A 798 40.84 15.23 34.97
N GLY A 799 40.74 16.42 35.58
CA GLY A 799 40.61 16.58 37.03
C GLY A 799 39.38 15.90 37.63
N GLU A 800 38.26 15.92 36.89
CA GLU A 800 36.92 15.48 37.32
C GLU A 800 36.69 13.96 37.18
N LEU A 801 37.63 13.24 36.55
CA LEU A 801 37.51 11.81 36.29
C LEU A 801 37.89 10.95 37.52
N SER A 802 37.27 9.76 37.60
CA SER A 802 37.67 8.72 38.56
C SER A 802 39.10 8.22 38.28
N HIS A 803 39.77 7.61 39.28
CA HIS A 803 41.13 7.08 39.10
C HIS A 803 41.23 6.08 37.94
N LYS A 804 40.26 5.15 37.84
CA LYS A 804 40.22 4.13 36.79
C LYS A 804 40.03 4.75 35.40
N ASP A 805 39.18 5.77 35.31
CA ASP A 805 38.90 6.43 34.03
C ASP A 805 40.06 7.33 33.59
N LYS A 806 40.81 7.91 34.53
CA LYS A 806 42.07 8.62 34.25
C LYS A 806 43.09 7.70 33.59
N GLU A 807 43.30 6.49 34.12
CA GLU A 807 44.23 5.52 33.56
C GLU A 807 43.81 5.05 32.15
N ALA A 808 42.53 4.74 31.96
CA ALA A 808 41.96 4.35 30.67
C ALA A 808 42.13 5.47 29.64
N MET A 809 41.81 6.71 30.03
CA MET A 809 41.95 7.90 29.19
C MET A 809 43.40 8.16 28.80
N CYS A 810 44.35 8.12 29.74
CA CYS A 810 45.77 8.31 29.44
C CYS A 810 46.29 7.26 28.45
N SER A 811 45.85 6.01 28.60
CA SER A 811 46.22 4.91 27.70
C SER A 811 45.64 5.10 26.30
N LEU A 812 44.35 5.45 26.20
CA LEU A 812 43.69 5.75 24.92
C LEU A 812 44.32 6.95 24.22
N LYS A 813 44.60 8.04 24.96
CA LYS A 813 45.25 9.23 24.42
C LYS A 813 46.63 8.90 23.86
N LYS A 814 47.42 8.06 24.54
CA LYS A 814 48.73 7.58 24.08
C LYS A 814 48.62 6.74 22.80
N LEU A 815 47.61 5.86 22.72
CA LEU A 815 47.36 5.03 21.52
C LEU A 815 46.97 5.89 20.31
N CYS A 816 46.19 6.96 20.52
CA CYS A 816 45.80 7.88 19.45
C CYS A 816 46.92 8.85 19.05
N SER A 817 47.83 9.21 19.96
CA SER A 817 48.93 10.15 19.70
C SER A 817 50.23 9.50 19.23
N SER A 818 50.40 8.19 19.44
CA SER A 818 51.54 7.45 18.91
C SER A 818 51.41 7.29 17.38
N ILE A 819 51.93 8.27 16.65
CA ILE A 819 52.29 8.09 15.25
C ILE A 819 53.37 7.00 15.24
N LYS A 820 53.07 5.81 14.70
CA LYS A 820 54.15 4.97 14.18
C LYS A 820 54.80 5.82 13.09
N THR A 821 55.92 6.45 13.42
CA THR A 821 56.89 6.87 12.41
C THR A 821 57.08 5.66 11.53
N ALA A 822 56.68 5.77 10.27
CA ALA A 822 57.02 4.80 9.26
C ALA A 822 58.55 4.66 9.31
N HIS A 823 59.02 3.58 9.90
CA HIS A 823 60.38 3.14 9.68
C HIS A 823 60.43 2.82 8.19
N PHE A 824 61.06 3.71 7.42
CA PHE A 824 61.67 3.33 6.17
C PHE A 824 62.51 2.08 6.41
N LYS A 825 62.05 0.94 5.86
CA LYS A 825 62.90 -0.10 5.27
C LYS A 825 62.06 -1.00 4.37
#